data_AF-T1IWI9-F1
#
_entry.id   AF-T1IWI9-F1
#
_cell.length_a   1.000
_cell.length_b   1.000
_cell.length_c   1.000
_cell.angle_alpha   90.00
_cell.angle_beta   90.00
_cell.angle_gamma   90.00
#
_symmetry.space_group_name_H-M   'P 1'
#
loop_
_entity.id
_entity.type
_entity.pdbx_description
1 polymer ?
#
loop_
_entity_poly.entity_id
_entity_poly.type
_entity_poly.pdbx_seq_one_letter_code
_entity_poly.pdbx_strand_id
1 'polypeptide(L)'
;MDRVVDELQIRHRRSKSPKYITDKSEQQLKYEALKYDTKQSPAITPRKSPALTGSKPSPAISSKSYYPAIAQYPARRSPSSSPKRSPTGVIRSRYPAITARRSPSSSPKRSPAPRHYPAITSGKSPAVTPNKLSPAIPTRHYSNRSPRRSPTPSPRRTPRPSPYHYPAIEGGSLNPSVTVAPATPRHCRTISPGPTPSNTPRRQLPIQTTHIGYVDSNQQWITPLYKFVDFVNRFLYPINVTIGIVAMLVISYKIAHYLESLHENELWFSNIKEVEREISFRTEQGLYYSYYKHLINASSFYSGLLALISDNVTESGRIINVISRFNIYQEIFLSAVFRFFGLKSYIQPIFFYVKSVFILQALYISALYTTTWILSRSWLAGILSVCFYVFNRVDSTRVNFTIPLRESFSLPFLFCEICILTYYLRPQLTVQEEKRTLISVGAFTYFYCITWQFSSYIMFLQCAVLFLLAICTIAPRMKVIKLLVVNGIALLAVGVVQFGQSFVFGSVALSFLPSAVFILCVQERYPSKGLKSNVVRVSFRLLFAIGFTMTLNIFIKTLLNIESDSHIWKFVFAKLGLENQRDFESRLYLCNEAFQPLDLATHRRLSRGLFLPFYVIIEFVYLTALVVAVLLKWGNLTFKKDISREHRLLMQKRPELAFHVVLTVFLAILAMSTTRMKFLWVPHMCIVTSVGICDLRIWRTLAGWFTTQINCIRHLATALVIFYLLYRFLPDVLKELEELKEFWDPDTVELMEWIQIETQPTVVFAGSMQLLAGIKLCTGRAISNHPHFEDKWLRERTKKVYQMYARQPPHIIYKIFKDMNVNYIIVEDSICLGSQRNRCRLPDVMDLHNGHVPEDGHQEYGLSYSVVPRFCDQVRYSDGDYEKYFQLVFINKTFRVYVLA
;
A
#
# COMPACT_ATOMS: atom_id res chain seq x y z
N MET A 1 28.14 5.25 -18.86
CA MET A 1 27.75 5.15 -17.44
C MET A 1 28.59 4.08 -16.75
N ASP A 2 28.68 2.89 -17.34
CA ASP A 2 29.40 1.72 -16.82
C ASP A 2 30.86 2.04 -16.46
N ARG A 3 31.66 2.64 -17.37
CA ARG A 3 33.02 3.14 -17.04
C ARG A 3 33.11 3.98 -15.76
N VAL A 4 32.10 4.78 -15.43
CA VAL A 4 32.11 5.62 -14.21
C VAL A 4 31.78 4.78 -12.97
N VAL A 5 30.86 3.83 -13.08
CA VAL A 5 30.56 2.86 -12.01
C VAL A 5 31.75 1.93 -11.78
N ASP A 6 32.39 1.44 -12.85
CA ASP A 6 33.59 0.62 -12.81
C ASP A 6 34.79 1.40 -12.23
N GLU A 7 35.04 2.65 -12.65
CA GLU A 7 36.07 3.49 -12.05
C GLU A 7 35.79 3.81 -10.57
N LEU A 8 34.54 4.03 -10.17
CA LEU A 8 34.16 4.23 -8.77
C LEU A 8 34.37 2.94 -7.96
N GLN A 9 34.02 1.76 -8.48
CA GLN A 9 34.29 0.48 -7.81
C GLN A 9 35.79 0.15 -7.76
N ILE A 10 36.56 0.46 -8.80
CA ILE A 10 38.01 0.30 -8.83
C ILE A 10 38.69 1.28 -7.86
N ARG A 11 38.21 2.54 -7.76
CA ARG A 11 38.63 3.49 -6.72
C ARG A 11 38.28 2.99 -5.32
N HIS A 12 37.08 2.43 -5.10
CA HIS A 12 36.67 1.86 -3.82
C HIS A 12 37.55 0.66 -3.40
N ARG A 13 37.95 -0.20 -4.34
CA ARG A 13 38.91 -1.28 -4.07
C ARG A 13 40.33 -0.76 -3.80
N ARG A 14 40.76 0.31 -4.46
CA ARG A 14 42.11 0.90 -4.26
C ARG A 14 42.23 1.74 -2.99
N SER A 15 41.16 2.42 -2.55
CA SER A 15 41.16 3.23 -1.32
C SER A 15 41.19 2.42 -0.03
N LYS A 16 40.80 1.13 -0.07
CA LYS A 16 40.79 0.20 1.07
C LYS A 16 41.93 -0.84 1.02
N SER A 17 43.15 -0.37 0.75
CA SER A 17 44.39 -1.09 1.11
C SER A 17 44.81 -0.70 2.54
N PRO A 18 45.57 -1.54 3.28
CA PRO A 18 45.63 -1.45 4.74
C PRO A 18 46.55 -0.34 5.28
N LYS A 19 46.09 0.91 5.21
CA LYS A 19 46.62 2.07 5.96
C LYS A 19 45.62 2.72 6.92
N TYR A 20 44.34 2.39 6.82
CA TYR A 20 43.27 2.87 7.72
C TYR A 20 43.03 1.96 8.95
N ILE A 21 43.79 0.87 9.09
CA ILE A 21 43.65 -0.08 10.21
C ILE A 21 44.61 0.29 11.36
N THR A 22 45.85 0.70 11.04
CA THR A 22 46.90 1.05 12.01
C THR A 22 46.50 2.20 12.94
N ASP A 23 45.87 3.24 12.41
CA ASP A 23 45.46 4.44 13.15
C ASP A 23 44.38 4.11 14.22
N LYS A 24 43.44 3.21 13.87
CA LYS A 24 42.41 2.74 14.82
C LYS A 24 42.98 1.79 15.88
N SER A 25 43.90 0.90 15.53
CA SER A 25 44.56 0.06 16.53
C SER A 25 45.35 0.87 17.56
N GLU A 26 45.96 2.00 17.16
CA GLU A 26 46.72 2.83 18.10
C GLU A 26 45.80 3.58 19.08
N GLN A 27 44.64 4.08 18.62
CA GLN A 27 43.63 4.67 19.53
C GLN A 27 43.03 3.62 20.47
N GLN A 28 42.80 2.40 20.00
CA GLN A 28 42.21 1.33 20.81
C GLN A 28 43.20 0.81 21.88
N LEU A 29 44.48 0.65 21.54
CA LEU A 29 45.56 0.36 22.50
C LEU A 29 45.72 1.47 23.55
N LYS A 30 45.61 2.74 23.16
CA LYS A 30 45.63 3.88 24.10
C LYS A 30 44.43 3.89 25.05
N TYR A 31 43.28 3.36 24.64
CA TYR A 31 42.09 3.22 25.50
C TYR A 31 42.20 2.03 26.47
N GLU A 32 42.90 0.96 26.08
CA GLU A 32 43.15 -0.20 26.95
C GLU A 32 44.27 0.05 27.97
N ALA A 33 45.32 0.78 27.59
CA ALA A 33 46.39 1.22 28.50
C ALA A 33 45.85 2.04 29.69
N LEU A 34 44.89 2.94 29.43
CA LEU A 34 44.20 3.76 30.43
C LEU A 34 43.28 2.96 31.39
N LYS A 35 43.14 1.64 31.20
CA LYS A 35 42.27 0.77 32.01
C LYS A 35 43.02 -0.14 32.98
N TYR A 36 44.36 -0.14 32.95
CA TYR A 36 45.20 -0.98 33.83
C TYR A 36 45.83 -0.23 35.01
N ASP A 37 45.98 1.10 34.93
CA ASP A 37 46.76 1.88 35.89
C ASP A 37 45.93 2.35 37.12
N THR A 38 45.28 1.41 37.81
CA THR A 38 44.56 1.69 39.08
C THR A 38 44.47 0.50 40.04
N LYS A 39 45.51 -0.35 40.10
CA LYS A 39 45.64 -1.40 41.13
C LYS A 39 47.09 -1.61 41.60
N GLN A 40 47.57 -0.75 42.49
CA GLN A 40 48.60 -1.11 43.47
C GLN A 40 48.25 -0.55 44.85
N SER A 41 48.12 -1.44 45.84
CA SER A 41 48.00 -1.09 47.25
C SER A 41 49.36 -1.25 47.94
N PRO A 42 49.79 -0.33 48.81
CA PRO A 42 50.81 -0.63 49.81
C PRO A 42 50.16 -1.33 51.01
N ALA A 43 50.87 -2.30 51.61
CA ALA A 43 50.42 -3.04 52.79
C ALA A 43 51.30 -2.72 54.01
N ILE A 44 50.70 -2.53 55.18
CA ILE A 44 51.38 -2.48 56.47
C ILE A 44 50.58 -3.32 57.49
N THR A 45 51.30 -4.11 58.30
CA THR A 45 50.79 -5.13 59.23
C THR A 45 50.55 -4.57 60.66
N PRO A 46 49.90 -5.32 61.58
CA PRO A 46 48.92 -4.72 62.51
C PRO A 46 49.43 -4.37 63.91
N ARG A 47 48.65 -3.55 64.64
CA ARG A 47 48.73 -3.44 66.11
C ARG A 47 47.36 -3.32 66.80
N LYS A 48 47.24 -4.15 67.84
CA LYS A 48 46.29 -4.27 68.97
C LYS A 48 45.35 -3.09 69.29
N SER A 49 44.13 -3.44 69.69
CA SER A 49 43.18 -2.63 70.48
C SER A 49 43.77 -2.14 71.82
N PRO A 50 43.20 -1.09 72.44
CA PRO A 50 42.22 -1.35 73.51
C PRO A 50 40.96 -0.46 73.44
N ALA A 51 40.14 -0.47 74.49
CA ALA A 51 38.72 -0.09 74.49
C ALA A 51 38.39 1.25 75.21
N LEU A 52 37.06 1.53 75.25
CA LEU A 52 36.28 2.17 76.34
C LEU A 52 35.92 3.68 76.32
N THR A 53 34.68 3.92 76.80
CA THR A 53 34.02 5.18 77.25
C THR A 53 33.56 6.24 76.22
N GLY A 54 32.44 6.93 76.53
CA GLY A 54 32.20 8.32 76.05
C GLY A 54 30.80 8.76 75.56
N SER A 55 29.79 8.84 76.45
CA SER A 55 28.67 9.84 76.46
C SER A 55 27.90 10.30 75.18
N LYS A 56 26.56 10.21 75.26
CA LYS A 56 25.53 11.07 74.60
C LYS A 56 25.46 12.46 75.31
N PRO A 57 24.75 13.53 74.83
CA PRO A 57 23.52 13.52 74.00
C PRO A 57 23.35 14.61 72.90
N SER A 58 22.21 14.55 72.19
CA SER A 58 21.62 15.56 71.28
C SER A 58 21.01 16.77 72.05
N PRO A 59 20.61 17.92 71.44
CA PRO A 59 19.52 17.96 70.42
C PRO A 59 19.50 19.10 69.34
N ALA A 60 18.93 18.75 68.17
CA ALA A 60 17.94 19.51 67.37
C ALA A 60 18.20 20.92 66.75
N ILE A 61 17.25 21.27 65.87
CA ILE A 61 16.91 22.57 65.25
C ILE A 61 17.63 22.95 63.93
N SER A 62 16.79 23.39 63.00
CA SER A 62 16.94 23.58 61.56
C SER A 62 17.71 24.83 61.10
N SER A 63 18.22 24.77 59.86
CA SER A 63 17.71 25.55 58.70
C SER A 63 18.77 26.17 57.77
N LYS A 64 18.36 26.29 56.49
CA LYS A 64 18.79 27.27 55.46
C LYS A 64 20.22 27.26 54.88
N SER A 65 20.22 26.96 53.58
CA SER A 65 20.91 27.65 52.46
C SER A 65 22.44 27.75 52.41
N TYR A 66 23.01 27.28 51.29
CA TYR A 66 23.95 28.07 50.49
C TYR A 66 23.81 27.75 48.99
N TYR A 67 23.80 28.78 48.14
CA TYR A 67 24.19 28.70 46.72
C TYR A 67 25.72 28.88 46.64
N PRO A 68 26.37 28.39 45.57
CA PRO A 68 26.89 29.34 44.59
C PRO A 68 26.61 28.93 43.13
N ALA A 69 27.13 29.70 42.18
CA ALA A 69 26.56 29.84 40.85
C ALA A 69 27.43 29.30 39.69
N ILE A 70 26.72 28.89 38.61
CA ILE A 70 27.02 29.10 37.19
C ILE A 70 28.42 28.72 36.65
N ALA A 71 28.40 27.82 35.64
CA ALA A 71 29.24 27.95 34.45
C ALA A 71 28.41 27.60 33.19
N GLN A 72 28.35 28.49 32.21
CA GLN A 72 27.73 28.27 30.89
C GLN A 72 28.78 28.38 29.78
N TYR A 73 28.71 27.55 28.73
CA TYR A 73 29.45 27.74 27.48
C TYR A 73 28.73 27.03 26.29
N PRO A 74 29.01 27.37 25.01
CA PRO A 74 28.01 28.14 24.27
C PRO A 74 27.53 27.54 22.95
N ALA A 75 26.40 28.03 22.45
CA ALA A 75 25.98 27.84 21.06
C ALA A 75 26.74 28.80 20.12
N ARG A 76 27.29 28.29 19.01
CA ARG A 76 28.04 29.10 18.03
C ARG A 76 27.26 29.25 16.72
N ARG A 77 26.85 30.48 16.39
CA ARG A 77 26.47 30.92 15.03
C ARG A 77 27.49 31.95 14.54
N SER A 78 27.72 31.95 13.23
CA SER A 78 28.69 32.80 12.54
C SER A 78 27.98 33.64 11.45
N PRO A 79 28.52 34.80 11.04
CA PRO A 79 27.66 35.99 10.97
C PRO A 79 27.58 36.67 9.60
N SER A 80 26.67 37.65 9.50
CA SER A 80 26.77 38.76 8.55
C SER A 80 26.45 40.08 9.27
N SER A 81 27.29 41.11 9.04
CA SER A 81 27.26 42.39 9.73
C SER A 81 26.46 43.46 8.98
N SER A 82 25.97 44.47 9.70
CA SER A 82 25.39 45.68 9.11
C SER A 82 25.80 46.94 9.89
N PRO A 83 26.31 47.99 9.23
CA PRO A 83 26.50 49.31 9.82
C PRO A 83 25.26 50.22 9.61
N LYS A 84 25.21 51.35 10.34
CA LYS A 84 24.10 52.33 10.29
C LYS A 84 24.56 53.71 9.77
N ARG A 85 23.56 54.50 9.34
CA ARG A 85 23.52 55.96 9.06
C ARG A 85 23.70 56.41 7.59
N SER A 86 23.12 57.58 7.35
CA SER A 86 22.80 58.31 6.10
C SER A 86 23.59 59.66 6.10
N PRO A 87 23.42 60.66 5.18
CA PRO A 87 22.34 60.90 4.19
C PRO A 87 22.76 61.53 2.82
N THR A 88 21.78 62.12 2.09
CA THR A 88 21.86 63.08 0.93
C THR A 88 21.85 62.53 -0.52
N GLY A 89 21.41 63.38 -1.47
CA GLY A 89 21.29 63.14 -2.94
C GLY A 89 20.08 62.29 -3.38
N VAL A 90 18.89 62.77 -3.77
CA VAL A 90 18.48 63.86 -4.70
C VAL A 90 18.83 63.59 -6.18
N ILE A 91 17.89 63.01 -6.96
CA ILE A 91 17.32 63.58 -8.21
C ILE A 91 16.15 62.73 -8.75
N ARG A 92 15.21 63.42 -9.40
CA ARG A 92 14.02 62.99 -10.17
C ARG A 92 14.31 61.99 -11.32
N SER A 93 13.37 61.35 -12.03
CA SER A 93 11.96 60.91 -11.86
C SER A 93 11.39 60.63 -13.27
N ARG A 94 10.49 59.66 -13.47
CA ARG A 94 9.42 59.78 -14.50
C ARG A 94 8.21 58.88 -14.19
N TYR A 95 7.07 59.55 -14.01
CA TYR A 95 5.70 59.03 -13.91
C TYR A 95 5.01 59.31 -15.28
N PRO A 96 3.83 58.74 -15.63
CA PRO A 96 2.57 58.99 -14.90
C PRO A 96 1.53 57.86 -14.82
N ALA A 97 0.51 58.11 -13.99
CA ALA A 97 -0.80 57.45 -13.99
C ALA A 97 -1.90 58.54 -13.95
N ILE A 98 -3.03 58.30 -14.62
CA ILE A 98 -4.20 59.20 -14.75
C ILE A 98 -5.45 58.28 -14.77
N THR A 99 -6.14 58.03 -13.64
CA THR A 99 -7.32 58.74 -13.05
C THR A 99 -8.64 58.64 -13.85
N ALA A 100 -9.86 58.76 -13.30
CA ALA A 100 -10.48 58.57 -11.94
C ALA A 100 -11.99 58.97 -12.02
N ARG A 101 -12.72 58.91 -10.87
CA ARG A 101 -14.12 59.37 -10.59
C ARG A 101 -15.23 58.31 -10.80
N ARG A 102 -16.39 58.35 -10.09
CA ARG A 102 -16.95 59.33 -9.12
C ARG A 102 -17.83 58.66 -8.03
N SER A 103 -18.19 59.43 -6.99
CA SER A 103 -19.12 59.11 -5.87
C SER A 103 -19.92 60.40 -5.54
N PRO A 104 -20.77 60.54 -4.49
CA PRO A 104 -21.20 59.64 -3.39
C PRO A 104 -22.77 59.61 -3.28
N SER A 105 -23.56 59.59 -2.18
CA SER A 105 -23.39 59.53 -0.71
C SER A 105 -24.74 59.23 0.02
N SER A 106 -24.81 58.26 0.94
CA SER A 106 -25.66 58.28 2.17
C SER A 106 -25.37 57.06 3.09
N SER A 107 -25.81 57.09 4.36
CA SER A 107 -25.49 56.11 5.44
C SER A 107 -26.54 56.21 6.59
N PRO A 108 -26.49 55.48 7.74
CA PRO A 108 -25.61 54.37 8.19
C PRO A 108 -26.34 53.21 8.97
N LYS A 109 -25.56 52.27 9.56
CA LYS A 109 -25.87 51.36 10.71
C LYS A 109 -26.95 50.25 10.57
N ARG A 110 -26.54 48.98 10.65
CA ARG A 110 -26.90 48.00 11.73
C ARG A 110 -26.19 46.65 11.59
N SER A 111 -25.94 45.99 12.73
CA SER A 111 -25.51 44.59 12.84
C SER A 111 -26.70 43.69 13.24
N PRO A 112 -26.78 42.43 12.78
CA PRO A 112 -27.72 41.44 13.32
C PRO A 112 -27.04 40.33 14.16
N ALA A 113 -27.79 39.78 15.11
CA ALA A 113 -27.40 38.66 15.99
C ALA A 113 -28.28 37.41 15.70
N PRO A 114 -28.08 36.23 16.35
CA PRO A 114 -28.61 34.96 15.86
C PRO A 114 -30.06 34.63 16.31
N ARG A 115 -30.57 33.51 15.80
CA ARG A 115 -31.85 32.84 16.11
C ARG A 115 -31.66 31.32 15.99
N HIS A 116 -32.40 30.43 16.64
CA HIS A 116 -33.06 30.45 17.96
C HIS A 116 -33.42 28.99 18.30
N TYR A 117 -33.28 28.54 19.55
CA TYR A 117 -33.92 27.31 20.04
C TYR A 117 -35.18 27.66 20.86
N PRO A 118 -36.20 26.78 20.92
CA PRO A 118 -37.28 26.84 21.91
C PRO A 118 -36.81 26.25 23.27
N ALA A 119 -37.55 26.56 24.34
CA ALA A 119 -37.25 26.17 25.73
C ALA A 119 -38.57 25.88 26.52
N ILE A 120 -38.54 25.97 27.87
CA ILE A 120 -39.68 25.90 28.83
C ILE A 120 -40.11 24.44 29.19
N THR A 121 -40.17 23.98 30.46
CA THR A 121 -39.87 24.59 31.79
C THR A 121 -39.49 23.60 32.91
N SER A 122 -38.70 24.10 33.87
CA SER A 122 -38.57 23.81 35.33
C SER A 122 -39.24 22.59 36.02
N GLY A 123 -38.51 22.00 36.99
CA GLY A 123 -39.10 21.77 38.33
C GLY A 123 -38.58 20.62 39.22
N LYS A 124 -37.92 20.98 40.34
CA LYS A 124 -37.72 20.20 41.60
C LYS A 124 -36.76 18.98 41.63
N SER A 125 -36.11 18.87 42.79
CA SER A 125 -35.32 17.74 43.35
C SER A 125 -36.07 17.20 44.61
N PRO A 126 -35.59 16.23 45.44
CA PRO A 126 -34.31 15.50 45.39
C PRO A 126 -34.33 13.97 45.76
N ALA A 127 -33.14 13.35 45.69
CA ALA A 127 -32.60 12.30 46.58
C ALA A 127 -33.06 10.80 46.51
N VAL A 128 -32.23 9.97 47.18
CA VAL A 128 -32.39 8.57 47.61
C VAL A 128 -31.97 7.45 46.62
N THR A 129 -31.29 6.44 47.17
CA THR A 129 -30.69 5.21 46.58
C THR A 129 -31.32 3.96 47.27
N PRO A 130 -30.90 2.68 47.05
CA PRO A 130 -30.08 2.00 46.02
C PRO A 130 -30.73 0.69 45.45
N ASN A 131 -29.92 -0.14 44.77
CA ASN A 131 -29.95 -1.64 44.74
C ASN A 131 -30.90 -2.47 43.83
N LYS A 132 -30.23 -3.19 42.89
CA LYS A 132 -30.27 -4.67 42.65
C LYS A 132 -31.48 -5.37 41.97
N LEU A 133 -31.12 -6.55 41.42
CA LEU A 133 -31.91 -7.75 41.08
C LEU A 133 -32.72 -7.81 39.76
N SER A 134 -32.19 -8.60 38.83
CA SER A 134 -32.95 -9.53 37.95
C SER A 134 -33.35 -10.80 38.75
N PRO A 135 -34.08 -11.82 38.22
CA PRO A 135 -34.62 -11.99 36.86
C PRO A 135 -36.12 -12.45 36.85
N ALA A 136 -36.68 -12.78 35.67
CA ALA A 136 -37.44 -14.03 35.40
C ALA A 136 -38.32 -13.97 34.11
N ILE A 137 -38.54 -15.15 33.52
CA ILE A 137 -39.48 -15.48 32.43
C ILE A 137 -40.47 -16.49 33.05
N PRO A 138 -41.81 -16.40 32.83
CA PRO A 138 -42.42 -17.28 31.83
C PRO A 138 -43.70 -16.80 31.09
N THR A 139 -43.97 -17.56 30.02
CA THR A 139 -45.05 -17.50 29.02
C THR A 139 -46.50 -17.65 29.52
N ARG A 140 -47.47 -17.22 28.69
CA ARG A 140 -48.81 -17.86 28.61
C ARG A 140 -49.41 -17.84 27.19
N HIS A 141 -50.24 -18.84 26.89
CA HIS A 141 -51.02 -19.03 25.65
C HIS A 141 -52.52 -18.81 25.88
N TYR A 142 -53.32 -18.84 24.78
CA TYR A 142 -54.65 -19.48 24.53
C TYR A 142 -55.52 -18.59 23.60
N SER A 143 -55.81 -18.97 22.34
CA SER A 143 -56.92 -19.85 21.86
C SER A 143 -58.18 -19.04 21.41
N ASN A 144 -59.20 -19.48 20.64
CA ASN A 144 -59.51 -20.73 19.89
C ASN A 144 -60.74 -20.51 18.95
N ARG A 145 -60.97 -21.37 17.91
CA ARG A 145 -62.30 -21.97 17.48
C ARG A 145 -62.48 -22.37 15.97
N SER A 146 -62.31 -23.67 15.67
CA SER A 146 -63.36 -24.71 15.35
C SER A 146 -64.32 -24.59 14.09
N PRO A 147 -65.16 -25.62 13.69
CA PRO A 147 -64.81 -26.55 12.57
C PRO A 147 -65.99 -27.18 11.71
N ARG A 148 -65.69 -28.30 10.99
CA ARG A 148 -66.52 -29.30 10.22
C ARG A 148 -66.65 -29.06 8.70
N ARG A 149 -66.67 -30.02 7.74
CA ARG A 149 -66.71 -31.53 7.57
C ARG A 149 -68.02 -32.18 7.06
N SER A 150 -67.93 -32.83 5.88
CA SER A 150 -68.73 -33.97 5.35
C SER A 150 -67.90 -34.75 4.28
N PRO A 151 -68.26 -35.99 3.83
CA PRO A 151 -67.26 -36.96 3.30
C PRO A 151 -67.52 -37.69 1.94
N THR A 152 -66.50 -38.44 1.48
CA THR A 152 -66.49 -39.62 0.54
C THR A 152 -66.79 -39.44 -0.98
N PRO A 153 -66.32 -40.34 -1.89
CA PRO A 153 -65.17 -41.28 -1.84
C PRO A 153 -64.30 -41.44 -3.15
N SER A 154 -62.99 -41.70 -2.97
CA SER A 154 -62.10 -42.59 -3.80
C SER A 154 -61.88 -42.33 -5.33
N PRO A 155 -60.96 -43.06 -6.04
CA PRO A 155 -59.51 -43.13 -5.76
C PRO A 155 -58.54 -43.09 -7.00
N ARG A 156 -57.36 -42.45 -6.86
CA ARG A 156 -55.99 -42.89 -7.29
C ARG A 156 -54.98 -41.78 -6.89
N ARG A 157 -53.97 -41.96 -6.02
CA ARG A 157 -52.80 -42.88 -5.93
C ARG A 157 -51.68 -42.58 -6.96
N THR A 158 -50.39 -42.40 -6.63
CA THR A 158 -49.61 -42.22 -5.35
C THR A 158 -48.17 -41.65 -5.67
N PRO A 159 -47.23 -41.40 -4.72
CA PRO A 159 -46.11 -40.43 -4.91
C PRO A 159 -44.65 -41.00 -4.86
N ARG A 160 -43.67 -40.09 -4.67
CA ARG A 160 -42.27 -40.17 -4.10
C ARG A 160 -41.90 -41.45 -3.29
N PRO A 161 -40.60 -41.84 -3.14
CA PRO A 161 -39.43 -40.96 -2.87
C PRO A 161 -38.03 -41.39 -3.41
N SER A 162 -36.94 -40.72 -2.95
CA SER A 162 -35.52 -41.12 -3.06
C SER A 162 -35.11 -42.15 -1.98
N PRO A 163 -33.98 -42.89 -2.13
CA PRO A 163 -32.73 -42.48 -1.46
C PRO A 163 -31.43 -42.77 -2.25
N TYR A 164 -30.26 -42.67 -1.60
CA TYR A 164 -28.91 -42.93 -2.13
C TYR A 164 -28.54 -44.43 -2.14
N HIS A 165 -27.72 -44.90 -3.10
CA HIS A 165 -26.44 -45.62 -2.86
C HIS A 165 -25.67 -45.95 -4.18
N TYR A 166 -24.38 -46.23 -4.06
CA TYR A 166 -23.42 -46.82 -5.04
C TYR A 166 -22.88 -48.15 -4.43
N PRO A 167 -22.17 -49.07 -5.13
CA PRO A 167 -21.64 -49.03 -6.52
C PRO A 167 -21.79 -50.36 -7.35
N ALA A 168 -21.12 -50.39 -8.52
CA ALA A 168 -20.31 -51.50 -9.08
C ALA A 168 -20.89 -52.65 -9.97
N ILE A 169 -20.33 -52.69 -11.21
CA ILE A 169 -19.66 -53.85 -11.89
C ILE A 169 -20.48 -54.89 -12.73
N GLU A 170 -19.94 -55.10 -13.95
CA GLU A 170 -20.04 -56.24 -14.92
C GLU A 170 -21.32 -56.60 -15.70
N GLY A 171 -21.08 -57.27 -16.85
CA GLY A 171 -22.06 -57.73 -17.85
C GLY A 171 -22.47 -56.68 -18.89
N GLY A 172 -22.52 -56.94 -20.20
CA GLY A 172 -22.13 -58.11 -20.98
C GLY A 172 -22.44 -57.89 -22.48
N SER A 173 -21.62 -58.41 -23.40
CA SER A 173 -21.73 -58.19 -24.86
C SER A 173 -23.02 -58.70 -25.51
N LEU A 174 -23.42 -58.13 -26.65
CA LEU A 174 -23.48 -58.85 -27.95
C LEU A 174 -23.77 -57.96 -29.19
N ASN A 175 -23.11 -58.31 -30.29
CA ASN A 175 -23.38 -57.94 -31.71
C ASN A 175 -24.26 -59.06 -32.35
N PRO A 176 -24.70 -59.05 -33.64
CA PRO A 176 -24.23 -58.29 -34.82
C PRO A 176 -25.33 -57.77 -35.80
N SER A 177 -24.89 -57.45 -37.03
CA SER A 177 -25.58 -57.05 -38.28
C SER A 177 -26.48 -58.16 -38.92
N VAL A 178 -27.17 -58.06 -40.08
CA VAL A 178 -26.93 -57.36 -41.40
C VAL A 178 -28.20 -57.21 -42.30
N THR A 179 -28.20 -56.29 -43.28
CA THR A 179 -29.02 -56.24 -44.56
C THR A 179 -30.57 -56.16 -44.46
N VAL A 180 -31.41 -55.88 -45.50
CA VAL A 180 -31.33 -55.79 -46.99
C VAL A 180 -32.10 -54.53 -47.53
N ALA A 181 -31.98 -54.17 -48.82
CA ALA A 181 -32.73 -53.11 -49.56
C ALA A 181 -33.90 -53.73 -50.42
N PRO A 182 -34.46 -53.18 -51.55
CA PRO A 182 -34.32 -51.88 -52.26
C PRO A 182 -35.64 -51.24 -52.86
N ALA A 183 -35.54 -50.06 -53.51
CA ALA A 183 -36.45 -49.60 -54.60
C ALA A 183 -35.89 -48.36 -55.38
N THR A 184 -36.09 -48.29 -56.72
CA THR A 184 -35.84 -47.12 -57.63
C THR A 184 -36.77 -47.23 -58.87
N PRO A 185 -36.95 -46.22 -59.78
CA PRO A 185 -35.99 -45.99 -60.91
C PRO A 185 -36.00 -44.58 -61.61
N ARG A 186 -35.18 -44.47 -62.70
CA ARG A 186 -35.11 -43.43 -63.79
C ARG A 186 -34.38 -42.10 -63.46
N HIS A 187 -33.14 -41.88 -63.93
CA HIS A 187 -32.65 -41.51 -65.29
C HIS A 187 -32.67 -39.98 -65.55
N CYS A 188 -31.64 -39.31 -66.09
CA CYS A 188 -30.27 -39.68 -66.55
C CYS A 188 -29.38 -38.40 -66.53
N ARG A 189 -28.11 -38.28 -67.02
CA ARG A 189 -27.22 -39.07 -67.90
C ARG A 189 -25.74 -38.94 -67.43
N THR A 190 -24.73 -39.01 -68.32
CA THR A 190 -23.29 -39.17 -67.96
C THR A 190 -22.30 -38.48 -68.93
N ILE A 191 -21.15 -38.00 -68.41
CA ILE A 191 -19.80 -37.90 -69.05
C ILE A 191 -18.72 -38.00 -67.93
N SER A 192 -17.54 -38.57 -68.23
CA SER A 192 -16.37 -38.84 -67.33
C SER A 192 -15.03 -38.71 -68.12
N PRO A 193 -13.79 -38.96 -67.60
CA PRO A 193 -13.24 -38.94 -66.22
C PRO A 193 -11.84 -38.26 -66.02
N GLY A 194 -11.52 -37.83 -64.78
CA GLY A 194 -10.16 -37.82 -64.16
C GLY A 194 -9.11 -36.78 -64.61
N PRO A 195 -7.89 -36.74 -63.98
CA PRO A 195 -7.44 -37.35 -62.72
C PRO A 195 -7.03 -36.29 -61.63
N THR A 196 -6.33 -36.71 -60.57
CA THR A 196 -5.92 -35.89 -59.40
C THR A 196 -4.72 -34.95 -59.67
N PRO A 197 -4.50 -33.93 -58.80
CA PRO A 197 -3.20 -33.92 -58.07
C PRO A 197 -3.17 -33.32 -56.64
N SER A 198 -2.26 -33.87 -55.82
CA SER A 198 -1.41 -33.26 -54.78
C SER A 198 -1.94 -32.28 -53.70
N ASN A 199 -1.55 -32.56 -52.45
CA ASN A 199 -1.58 -31.63 -51.31
C ASN A 199 -0.70 -30.38 -51.51
N THR A 200 -1.17 -29.21 -51.06
CA THR A 200 -0.29 -28.10 -50.61
C THR A 200 -0.86 -27.39 -49.36
N PRO A 201 -0.03 -26.84 -48.44
CA PRO A 201 -0.52 -26.29 -47.17
C PRO A 201 -1.17 -24.90 -47.32
N ARG A 202 -2.27 -24.65 -46.59
CA ARG A 202 -2.91 -23.32 -46.51
C ARG A 202 -1.98 -22.29 -45.86
N ARG A 203 -1.39 -21.41 -46.68
CA ARG A 203 -0.55 -20.29 -46.26
C ARG A 203 -1.37 -19.27 -45.44
N GLN A 204 -0.95 -18.98 -44.22
CA GLN A 204 -1.62 -17.99 -43.36
C GLN A 204 -1.41 -16.56 -43.89
N LEU A 205 -2.50 -15.77 -43.94
CA LEU A 205 -2.48 -14.37 -44.36
C LEU A 205 -2.10 -13.45 -43.18
N PRO A 206 -1.19 -12.46 -43.36
CA PRO A 206 -0.82 -11.54 -42.29
C PRO A 206 -1.88 -10.45 -42.04
N ILE A 207 -1.95 -10.08 -40.76
CA ILE A 207 -2.60 -8.91 -40.16
C ILE A 207 -2.70 -7.70 -41.11
N GLN A 208 -3.93 -7.30 -41.48
CA GLN A 208 -4.15 -6.03 -42.18
C GLN A 208 -4.10 -4.83 -41.23
N THR A 209 -3.13 -3.94 -41.44
CA THR A 209 -3.12 -2.59 -40.88
C THR A 209 -4.18 -1.72 -41.57
N THR A 210 -5.13 -1.20 -40.78
CA THR A 210 -6.23 -0.36 -41.31
C THR A 210 -5.77 1.08 -41.58
N HIS A 211 -5.18 1.28 -42.76
CA HIS A 211 -5.09 2.60 -43.38
C HIS A 211 -6.42 2.95 -44.07
N ILE A 212 -6.78 4.23 -44.07
CA ILE A 212 -7.97 4.76 -44.76
C ILE A 212 -7.49 5.62 -45.92
N GLY A 213 -7.95 5.29 -47.12
CA GLY A 213 -7.67 6.00 -48.36
C GLY A 213 -8.14 5.14 -49.53
N TYR A 214 -9.23 5.54 -50.17
CA TYR A 214 -9.59 5.03 -51.49
C TYR A 214 -8.63 5.70 -52.48
N VAL A 215 -7.90 4.92 -53.27
CA VAL A 215 -6.92 5.43 -54.23
C VAL A 215 -7.38 5.03 -55.62
N ASP A 216 -7.54 6.02 -56.51
CA ASP A 216 -7.96 5.79 -57.89
C ASP A 216 -6.97 4.91 -58.66
N SER A 217 -7.47 4.17 -59.64
CA SER A 217 -6.82 3.01 -60.26
C SER A 217 -5.61 3.32 -61.19
N ASN A 218 -5.06 4.54 -61.16
CA ASN A 218 -4.12 5.05 -62.16
C ASN A 218 -2.67 5.21 -61.68
N GLN A 219 -2.19 4.41 -60.71
CA GLN A 219 -0.82 4.50 -60.16
C GLN A 219 -0.05 3.16 -60.08
N GLN A 220 0.06 2.47 -61.21
CA GLN A 220 0.85 1.22 -61.32
C GLN A 220 2.33 1.40 -60.91
N TRP A 221 2.91 2.59 -61.13
CA TRP A 221 4.30 2.96 -60.82
C TRP A 221 4.68 2.92 -59.32
N ILE A 222 3.70 3.03 -58.40
CA ILE A 222 3.97 3.07 -56.95
C ILE A 222 4.18 1.67 -56.36
N THR A 223 3.71 0.63 -57.05
CA THR A 223 3.74 -0.78 -56.60
C THR A 223 5.12 -1.29 -56.17
N PRO A 224 6.24 -1.01 -56.87
CA PRO A 224 7.57 -1.48 -56.46
C PRO A 224 8.06 -0.79 -55.18
N LEU A 225 7.89 0.53 -55.08
CA LEU A 225 8.31 1.31 -53.92
C LEU A 225 7.51 0.93 -52.67
N TYR A 226 6.20 0.70 -52.80
CA TYR A 226 5.37 0.19 -51.70
C TYR A 226 5.83 -1.20 -51.24
N LYS A 227 6.10 -2.12 -52.17
CA LYS A 227 6.64 -3.46 -51.84
C LYS A 227 8.01 -3.40 -51.16
N PHE A 228 8.89 -2.49 -51.60
CA PHE A 228 10.20 -2.28 -50.97
C PHE A 228 10.07 -1.70 -49.55
N VAL A 229 9.21 -0.70 -49.35
CA VAL A 229 8.95 -0.11 -48.03
C VAL A 229 8.26 -1.11 -47.10
N ASP A 230 7.33 -1.94 -47.57
CA ASP A 230 6.74 -3.03 -46.77
C ASP A 230 7.79 -4.08 -46.40
N PHE A 231 8.62 -4.53 -47.34
CA PHE A 231 9.73 -5.45 -47.09
C PHE A 231 10.72 -4.93 -46.04
N VAL A 232 11.16 -3.67 -46.19
CA VAL A 232 12.05 -3.00 -45.22
C VAL A 232 11.38 -2.87 -43.85
N ASN A 233 10.11 -2.44 -43.77
CA ASN A 233 9.37 -2.39 -42.51
C ASN A 233 9.23 -3.78 -41.86
N ARG A 234 9.05 -4.82 -42.66
CA ARG A 234 8.90 -6.21 -42.20
C ARG A 234 10.21 -6.81 -41.65
N PHE A 235 11.36 -6.34 -42.14
CA PHE A 235 12.69 -6.62 -41.58
C PHE A 235 13.01 -5.76 -40.35
N LEU A 236 12.70 -4.46 -40.38
CA LEU A 236 13.00 -3.54 -39.28
C LEU A 236 12.08 -3.72 -38.06
N TYR A 237 10.83 -4.18 -38.25
CA TYR A 237 9.88 -4.39 -37.16
C TYR A 237 10.39 -5.38 -36.09
N PRO A 238 10.81 -6.62 -36.40
CA PRO A 238 11.34 -7.53 -35.40
C PRO A 238 12.62 -6.99 -34.75
N ILE A 239 13.52 -6.33 -35.51
CA ILE A 239 14.73 -5.71 -34.96
C ILE A 239 14.37 -4.63 -33.92
N ASN A 240 13.43 -3.74 -34.24
CA ASN A 240 12.94 -2.69 -33.33
C ASN A 240 12.22 -3.25 -32.09
N VAL A 241 11.52 -4.38 -32.22
CA VAL A 241 10.94 -5.10 -31.06
C VAL A 241 12.04 -5.73 -30.20
N THR A 242 13.04 -6.38 -30.79
CA THR A 242 14.19 -6.95 -30.06
C THR A 242 14.95 -5.86 -29.31
N ILE A 243 15.25 -4.72 -29.94
CA ILE A 243 15.89 -3.56 -29.29
C ILE A 243 15.05 -3.07 -28.10
N GLY A 244 13.73 -2.91 -28.28
CA GLY A 244 12.84 -2.47 -27.22
C GLY A 244 12.76 -3.43 -26.02
N ILE A 245 12.87 -4.74 -26.27
CA ILE A 245 12.92 -5.80 -25.23
C ILE A 245 14.28 -5.80 -24.52
N VAL A 246 15.40 -5.73 -25.26
CA VAL A 246 16.74 -5.65 -24.65
C VAL A 246 16.87 -4.40 -23.78
N ALA A 247 16.40 -3.25 -24.27
CA ALA A 247 16.34 -2.01 -23.49
C ALA A 247 15.49 -2.15 -22.23
N MET A 248 14.31 -2.80 -22.30
CA MET A 248 13.48 -3.09 -21.14
C MET A 248 14.23 -3.91 -20.08
N LEU A 249 14.86 -5.01 -20.48
CA LEU A 249 15.56 -5.92 -19.57
C LEU A 249 16.77 -5.26 -18.92
N VAL A 250 17.62 -4.59 -19.71
CA VAL A 250 18.81 -3.86 -19.22
C VAL A 250 18.41 -2.74 -18.25
N ILE A 251 17.41 -1.92 -18.60
CA ILE A 251 16.95 -0.84 -17.73
C ILE A 251 16.35 -1.41 -16.43
N SER A 252 15.48 -2.41 -16.52
CA SER A 252 14.83 -2.99 -15.34
C SER A 252 15.82 -3.62 -14.37
N TYR A 253 16.85 -4.32 -14.89
CA TYR A 253 17.96 -4.83 -14.09
C TYR A 253 18.76 -3.69 -13.44
N LYS A 254 19.15 -2.66 -14.20
CA LYS A 254 19.91 -1.52 -13.67
C LYS A 254 19.11 -0.74 -12.60
N ILE A 255 17.78 -0.63 -12.70
CA ILE A 255 16.94 0.01 -11.68
C ILE A 255 16.78 -0.85 -10.42
N ALA A 256 16.68 -2.18 -10.55
CA ALA A 256 16.71 -3.07 -9.39
C ALA A 256 18.06 -3.01 -8.64
N HIS A 257 19.17 -3.10 -9.38
CA HIS A 257 20.52 -2.92 -8.83
C HIS A 257 20.73 -1.54 -8.21
N TYR A 258 20.13 -0.48 -8.78
CA TYR A 258 20.16 0.87 -8.23
C TYR A 258 19.42 0.99 -6.89
N LEU A 259 18.27 0.31 -6.73
CA LEU A 259 17.56 0.25 -5.45
C LEU A 259 18.36 -0.54 -4.40
N GLU A 260 18.97 -1.66 -4.80
CA GLU A 260 19.85 -2.47 -3.95
C GLU A 260 21.09 -1.72 -3.50
N SER A 261 21.79 -1.05 -4.43
CA SER A 261 22.98 -0.24 -4.13
C SER A 261 22.67 0.89 -3.15
N LEU A 262 21.46 1.46 -3.24
CA LEU A 262 21.04 2.55 -2.37
C LEU A 262 20.73 2.07 -0.96
N HIS A 263 20.10 0.90 -0.82
CA HIS A 263 19.88 0.27 0.47
C HIS A 263 21.21 -0.10 1.16
N GLU A 264 22.17 -0.65 0.42
CA GLU A 264 23.52 -0.93 0.94
C GLU A 264 24.21 0.37 1.39
N ASN A 265 24.12 1.45 0.59
CA ASN A 265 24.76 2.73 0.92
C ASN A 265 24.03 3.52 2.02
N GLU A 266 22.72 3.29 2.23
CA GLU A 266 21.89 3.98 3.24
C GLU A 266 22.04 3.36 4.64
N LEU A 267 22.33 2.05 4.74
CA LEU A 267 22.44 1.32 6.02
C LEU A 267 23.81 0.69 6.29
N TRP A 268 24.72 0.66 5.31
CA TRP A 268 25.94 -0.17 5.30
C TRP A 268 25.66 -1.69 5.50
N PHE A 269 24.53 -2.14 4.94
CA PHE A 269 23.81 -3.36 5.33
C PHE A 269 24.65 -4.65 5.29
N SER A 270 25.60 -4.79 4.36
CA SER A 270 26.46 -5.98 4.26
C SER A 270 27.58 -6.04 5.30
N ASN A 271 27.91 -4.93 5.97
CA ASN A 271 29.08 -4.82 6.85
C ASN A 271 28.72 -4.82 8.36
N ILE A 272 27.50 -4.40 8.71
CA ILE A 272 26.97 -4.44 10.08
C ILE A 272 26.68 -5.88 10.58
N LYS A 273 26.46 -6.07 11.90
CA LYS A 273 26.10 -7.35 12.53
C LYS A 273 24.72 -7.86 12.07
N GLU A 274 24.43 -9.14 12.33
CA GLU A 274 23.10 -9.72 12.07
C GLU A 274 22.00 -9.05 12.92
N VAL A 275 22.25 -8.80 14.22
CA VAL A 275 21.30 -8.10 15.10
C VAL A 275 21.02 -6.67 14.61
N GLU A 276 22.04 -5.95 14.13
CA GLU A 276 21.88 -4.60 13.56
C GLU A 276 21.06 -4.62 12.27
N ARG A 277 21.30 -5.60 11.37
CA ARG A 277 20.44 -5.82 10.19
C ARG A 277 18.98 -6.10 10.60
N GLU A 278 18.77 -6.89 11.65
CA GLU A 278 17.43 -7.26 12.10
C GLU A 278 16.67 -6.10 12.78
N ILE A 279 17.35 -5.27 13.56
CA ILE A 279 16.78 -4.03 14.13
C ILE A 279 16.38 -3.04 13.02
N SER A 280 17.08 -3.04 11.88
CA SER A 280 16.70 -2.21 10.73
C SER A 280 15.31 -2.57 10.16
N PHE A 281 14.85 -3.81 10.32
CA PHE A 281 13.51 -4.27 9.91
C PHE A 281 12.43 -3.83 10.91
N ARG A 282 12.27 -2.51 11.07
CA ARG A 282 11.28 -1.91 11.97
C ARG A 282 9.83 -2.25 11.57
N THR A 283 8.99 -2.40 12.59
CA THR A 283 7.53 -2.65 12.52
C THR A 283 7.14 -3.97 11.80
N GLU A 284 6.19 -3.94 10.86
CA GLU A 284 5.62 -5.12 10.18
C GLU A 284 6.72 -6.02 9.57
N GLN A 285 7.78 -5.40 9.06
CA GLN A 285 8.91 -6.05 8.37
C GLN A 285 9.63 -7.07 9.26
N GLY A 286 9.93 -6.70 10.51
CA GLY A 286 10.63 -7.57 11.45
C GLY A 286 9.76 -8.74 11.85
N LEU A 287 8.45 -8.52 11.98
CA LEU A 287 7.49 -9.58 12.24
C LEU A 287 7.45 -10.58 11.06
N TYR A 288 7.35 -10.12 9.81
CA TYR A 288 7.40 -11.00 8.63
C TYR A 288 8.72 -11.78 8.56
N TYR A 289 9.86 -11.10 8.69
CA TYR A 289 11.16 -11.76 8.64
C TYR A 289 11.35 -12.77 9.80
N SER A 290 10.74 -12.56 10.97
CA SER A 290 10.76 -13.53 12.08
C SER A 290 10.17 -14.89 11.70
N TYR A 291 9.13 -14.93 10.85
CA TYR A 291 8.53 -16.19 10.39
C TYR A 291 9.41 -16.89 9.34
N TYR A 292 10.03 -16.13 8.43
CA TYR A 292 10.99 -16.68 7.47
C TYR A 292 12.24 -17.23 8.18
N LYS A 293 12.78 -16.51 9.17
CA LYS A 293 13.88 -16.96 10.04
C LYS A 293 13.52 -18.24 10.81
N HIS A 294 12.31 -18.30 11.38
CA HIS A 294 11.78 -19.50 12.05
C HIS A 294 11.72 -20.70 11.09
N LEU A 295 11.12 -20.55 9.90
CA LEU A 295 10.99 -21.63 8.92
C LEU A 295 12.32 -22.15 8.38
N ILE A 296 13.38 -21.34 8.40
CA ILE A 296 14.74 -21.76 8.01
C ILE A 296 15.48 -22.47 9.16
N ASN A 297 15.31 -22.01 10.40
CA ASN A 297 15.99 -22.56 11.57
C ASN A 297 15.29 -23.79 12.18
N ALA A 298 14.00 -24.03 11.88
CA ALA A 298 13.28 -25.22 12.31
C ALA A 298 13.91 -26.52 11.77
N SER A 299 13.94 -27.58 12.59
CA SER A 299 14.56 -28.87 12.23
C SER A 299 14.06 -29.44 10.89
N SER A 300 12.75 -29.43 10.67
CA SER A 300 12.12 -29.70 9.37
C SER A 300 11.24 -28.54 8.92
N PHE A 301 11.00 -28.41 7.61
CA PHE A 301 10.09 -27.40 7.08
C PHE A 301 8.65 -27.62 7.55
N TYR A 302 8.20 -28.89 7.63
CA TYR A 302 6.86 -29.24 8.10
C TYR A 302 6.65 -28.94 9.58
N SER A 303 7.62 -29.24 10.46
CA SER A 303 7.52 -28.92 11.89
C SER A 303 7.53 -27.40 12.13
N GLY A 304 8.33 -26.64 11.39
CA GLY A 304 8.27 -25.17 11.43
C GLY A 304 6.92 -24.61 10.93
N LEU A 305 6.34 -25.21 9.89
CA LEU A 305 5.03 -24.80 9.38
C LEU A 305 3.91 -25.10 10.40
N LEU A 306 3.93 -26.26 11.06
CA LEU A 306 3.00 -26.58 12.15
C LEU A 306 3.13 -25.62 13.34
N ALA A 307 4.35 -25.26 13.72
CA ALA A 307 4.60 -24.30 14.79
C ALA A 307 3.99 -22.91 14.47
N LEU A 308 4.01 -22.48 13.22
CA LEU A 308 3.34 -21.24 12.78
C LEU A 308 1.81 -21.36 12.63
N ILE A 309 1.28 -22.56 12.43
CA ILE A 309 -0.19 -22.81 12.43
C ILE A 309 -0.76 -22.78 13.86
N SER A 310 0.07 -23.06 14.86
CA SER A 310 -0.28 -23.07 16.29
C SER A 310 0.64 -22.16 17.12
N ASP A 311 0.91 -20.94 16.64
CA ASP A 311 1.81 -20.00 17.31
C ASP A 311 1.16 -19.39 18.56
N ASN A 312 1.90 -19.38 19.67
CA ASN A 312 1.51 -18.73 20.93
C ASN A 312 2.48 -17.59 21.35
N VAL A 313 3.50 -17.30 20.54
CA VAL A 313 4.57 -16.34 20.84
C VAL A 313 4.25 -14.93 20.32
N THR A 314 3.60 -14.82 19.16
CA THR A 314 3.26 -13.52 18.54
C THR A 314 2.16 -12.78 19.29
N GLU A 315 1.15 -13.49 19.80
CA GLU A 315 0.00 -12.92 20.49
C GLU A 315 -0.16 -13.60 21.86
N SER A 316 0.74 -13.28 22.79
CA SER A 316 0.85 -13.93 24.10
C SER A 316 -0.50 -14.08 24.81
N GLY A 317 -0.85 -15.31 25.20
CA GLY A 317 -2.12 -15.62 25.88
C GLY A 317 -3.22 -16.19 24.98
N ARG A 318 -2.97 -16.35 23.67
CA ARG A 318 -3.78 -17.22 22.80
C ARG A 318 -2.92 -17.94 21.76
N ILE A 319 -3.50 -18.94 21.09
CA ILE A 319 -2.90 -19.63 19.95
C ILE A 319 -3.50 -19.05 18.67
N ILE A 320 -2.67 -18.78 17.65
CA ILE A 320 -3.09 -18.27 16.34
C ILE A 320 -2.43 -19.01 15.17
N ASN A 321 -3.15 -19.11 14.06
CA ASN A 321 -2.61 -19.53 12.78
C ASN A 321 -2.02 -18.31 12.04
N VAL A 322 -0.70 -18.15 12.13
CA VAL A 322 0.08 -17.05 11.51
C VAL A 322 -0.18 -16.92 10.02
N ILE A 323 -0.47 -18.03 9.32
CA ILE A 323 -0.66 -18.07 7.86
C ILE A 323 -1.92 -17.32 7.45
N SER A 324 -3.07 -17.69 8.03
CA SER A 324 -4.35 -17.01 7.79
C SER A 324 -4.39 -15.62 8.43
N ARG A 325 -3.64 -15.42 9.53
CA ARG A 325 -3.62 -14.18 10.31
C ARG A 325 -2.82 -13.04 9.66
N PHE A 326 -1.60 -13.30 9.19
CA PHE A 326 -0.65 -12.29 8.70
C PHE A 326 -0.24 -12.49 7.23
N ASN A 327 -0.92 -13.41 6.53
CA ASN A 327 -0.77 -13.65 5.10
C ASN A 327 0.69 -13.92 4.67
N ILE A 328 1.37 -14.83 5.37
CA ILE A 328 2.83 -15.08 5.24
C ILE A 328 3.24 -16.00 4.06
N TYR A 329 2.47 -16.00 2.98
CA TYR A 329 2.71 -16.89 1.82
C TYR A 329 4.07 -16.62 1.16
N GLN A 330 4.52 -15.36 1.15
CA GLN A 330 5.86 -14.99 0.67
C GLN A 330 6.98 -15.60 1.53
N GLU A 331 6.85 -15.54 2.86
CA GLU A 331 7.86 -16.08 3.77
C GLU A 331 7.91 -17.62 3.67
N ILE A 332 6.76 -18.27 3.55
CA ILE A 332 6.65 -19.73 3.34
C ILE A 332 7.29 -20.13 2.01
N PHE A 333 6.98 -19.42 0.91
CA PHE A 333 7.55 -19.69 -0.40
C PHE A 333 9.07 -19.47 -0.44
N LEU A 334 9.55 -18.33 0.09
CA LEU A 334 10.98 -17.99 0.08
C LEU A 334 11.79 -18.90 0.99
N SER A 335 11.28 -19.30 2.16
CA SER A 335 11.96 -20.26 3.03
C SER A 335 11.97 -21.68 2.45
N ALA A 336 10.89 -22.10 1.76
CA ALA A 336 10.87 -23.35 1.00
C ALA A 336 11.95 -23.35 -0.09
N VAL A 337 12.02 -22.30 -0.93
CA VAL A 337 13.06 -22.15 -1.96
C VAL A 337 14.46 -22.15 -1.32
N PHE A 338 14.68 -21.37 -0.27
CA PHE A 338 15.99 -21.29 0.41
C PHE A 338 16.46 -22.64 0.95
N ARG A 339 15.56 -23.44 1.54
CA ARG A 339 15.88 -24.77 2.08
C ARG A 339 16.05 -25.81 0.98
N PHE A 340 15.10 -25.94 0.05
CA PHE A 340 15.10 -27.02 -0.95
C PHE A 340 16.22 -26.88 -1.99
N PHE A 341 16.64 -25.66 -2.31
CA PHE A 341 17.81 -25.43 -3.18
C PHE A 341 19.15 -25.30 -2.40
N GLY A 342 19.17 -25.58 -1.10
CA GLY A 342 20.41 -25.61 -0.29
C GLY A 342 21.13 -24.26 -0.19
N LEU A 343 20.42 -23.13 -0.33
CA LEU A 343 21.03 -21.82 -0.54
C LEU A 343 21.83 -21.28 0.66
N LYS A 344 21.67 -21.90 1.85
CA LYS A 344 22.43 -21.61 3.08
C LYS A 344 23.96 -21.66 2.89
N SER A 345 24.45 -22.47 1.95
CA SER A 345 25.89 -22.58 1.63
C SER A 345 26.43 -21.44 0.77
N TYR A 346 25.55 -20.63 0.16
CA TYR A 346 25.91 -19.60 -0.83
C TYR A 346 25.56 -18.18 -0.39
N ILE A 347 24.52 -18.00 0.44
CA ILE A 347 24.01 -16.69 0.83
C ILE A 347 23.32 -16.74 2.20
N GLN A 348 23.54 -15.71 3.04
CA GLN A 348 22.84 -15.62 4.34
C GLN A 348 21.32 -15.41 4.12
N PRO A 349 20.45 -15.96 5.00
CA PRO A 349 19.00 -15.88 4.84
C PRO A 349 18.47 -14.47 4.60
N ILE A 350 19.01 -13.46 5.30
CA ILE A 350 18.56 -12.07 5.23
C ILE A 350 18.84 -11.43 3.86
N PHE A 351 20.01 -11.67 3.27
CA PHE A 351 20.34 -11.16 1.94
C PHE A 351 19.52 -11.84 0.85
N PHE A 352 19.19 -13.14 0.98
CA PHE A 352 18.29 -13.80 0.04
C PHE A 352 16.88 -13.20 0.09
N TYR A 353 16.33 -13.01 1.29
CA TYR A 353 15.00 -12.42 1.50
C TYR A 353 14.93 -11.01 0.90
N VAL A 354 15.91 -10.14 1.18
CA VAL A 354 16.03 -8.79 0.63
C VAL A 354 16.19 -8.79 -0.90
N LYS A 355 17.13 -9.56 -1.45
CA LYS A 355 17.37 -9.63 -2.91
C LYS A 355 16.15 -10.12 -3.67
N SER A 356 15.33 -11.01 -3.09
CA SER A 356 14.09 -11.47 -3.73
C SER A 356 13.12 -10.32 -4.05
N VAL A 357 13.04 -9.31 -3.16
CA VAL A 357 12.19 -8.12 -3.34
C VAL A 357 12.77 -7.19 -4.40
N PHE A 358 14.10 -7.03 -4.47
CA PHE A 358 14.75 -6.24 -5.53
C PHE A 358 14.60 -6.89 -6.91
N ILE A 359 14.71 -8.22 -7.02
CA ILE A 359 14.41 -8.97 -8.25
C ILE A 359 12.96 -8.74 -8.70
N LEU A 360 12.02 -8.73 -7.75
CA LEU A 360 10.62 -8.38 -8.02
C LEU A 360 10.43 -6.93 -8.50
N GLN A 361 11.30 -5.99 -8.12
CA GLN A 361 11.26 -4.63 -8.69
C GLN A 361 11.66 -4.61 -10.18
N ALA A 362 12.56 -5.49 -10.64
CA ALA A 362 12.87 -5.60 -12.07
C ALA A 362 11.63 -6.05 -12.88
N LEU A 363 10.79 -6.93 -12.34
CA LEU A 363 9.52 -7.32 -12.94
C LEU A 363 8.54 -6.13 -12.99
N TYR A 364 8.44 -5.36 -11.90
CA TYR A 364 7.60 -4.15 -11.84
C TYR A 364 8.02 -3.11 -12.90
N ILE A 365 9.31 -2.76 -12.99
CA ILE A 365 9.81 -1.80 -13.99
C ILE A 365 9.57 -2.31 -15.42
N SER A 366 9.75 -3.61 -15.66
CA SER A 366 9.44 -4.24 -16.96
C SER A 366 7.96 -4.08 -17.36
N ALA A 367 7.04 -4.26 -16.40
CA ALA A 367 5.61 -4.12 -16.64
C ALA A 367 5.17 -2.67 -16.85
N LEU A 368 5.72 -1.71 -16.10
CA LEU A 368 5.47 -0.27 -16.26
C LEU A 368 5.99 0.26 -17.61
N TYR A 369 7.21 -0.16 -18.01
CA TYR A 369 7.78 0.12 -19.32
C TYR A 369 6.92 -0.47 -20.44
N THR A 370 6.54 -1.74 -20.33
CA THR A 370 5.75 -2.46 -21.35
C THR A 370 4.35 -1.88 -21.49
N THR A 371 3.69 -1.50 -20.39
CA THR A 371 2.38 -0.81 -20.44
C THR A 371 2.47 0.49 -21.24
N THR A 372 3.49 1.30 -20.98
CA THR A 372 3.73 2.56 -21.70
C THR A 372 4.04 2.34 -23.18
N TRP A 373 4.81 1.29 -23.52
CA TRP A 373 5.08 0.90 -24.90
C TRP A 373 3.82 0.38 -25.63
N ILE A 374 3.02 -0.46 -24.96
CA ILE A 374 1.73 -0.98 -25.46
C ILE A 374 0.76 0.15 -25.81
N LEU A 375 0.78 1.25 -25.06
CA LEU A 375 -0.07 2.42 -25.25
C LEU A 375 0.47 3.40 -26.31
N SER A 376 1.74 3.81 -26.22
CA SER A 376 2.36 4.81 -27.11
C SER A 376 2.82 4.27 -28.47
N ARG A 377 2.94 2.94 -28.59
CA ARG A 377 3.63 2.22 -29.68
C ARG A 377 5.09 2.62 -29.85
N SER A 378 5.76 3.05 -28.77
CA SER A 378 7.19 3.37 -28.75
C SER A 378 7.87 2.85 -27.47
N TRP A 379 8.98 2.13 -27.60
CA TRP A 379 9.78 1.70 -26.45
C TRP A 379 10.52 2.88 -25.79
N LEU A 380 10.83 3.93 -26.55
CA LEU A 380 11.39 5.18 -26.02
C LEU A 380 10.45 5.87 -25.01
N ALA A 381 9.13 5.73 -25.17
CA ALA A 381 8.16 6.18 -24.17
C ALA A 381 8.25 5.36 -22.86
N GLY A 382 8.55 4.06 -22.98
CA GLY A 382 8.87 3.20 -21.83
C GLY A 382 10.09 3.72 -21.07
N ILE A 383 11.15 4.12 -21.78
CA ILE A 383 12.34 4.77 -21.17
C ILE A 383 11.93 6.05 -20.43
N LEU A 384 11.15 6.94 -21.06
CA LEU A 384 10.66 8.17 -20.43
C LEU A 384 9.85 7.87 -19.14
N SER A 385 9.01 6.84 -19.14
CA SER A 385 8.24 6.45 -17.96
C SER A 385 9.13 5.92 -16.82
N VAL A 386 10.22 5.22 -17.14
CA VAL A 386 11.20 4.81 -16.12
C VAL A 386 12.03 6.00 -15.63
N CYS A 387 12.40 6.95 -16.50
CA CYS A 387 13.05 8.19 -16.08
C CYS A 387 12.18 8.98 -15.09
N PHE A 388 10.88 9.17 -15.37
CA PHE A 388 9.97 9.81 -14.42
C PHE A 388 9.84 9.03 -13.11
N TYR A 389 9.74 7.69 -13.15
CA TYR A 389 9.68 6.85 -11.95
C TYR A 389 10.93 7.03 -11.06
N VAL A 390 12.13 6.99 -11.67
CA VAL A 390 13.43 7.08 -11.00
C VAL A 390 13.66 8.46 -10.39
N PHE A 391 13.42 9.54 -11.14
CA PHE A 391 13.64 10.90 -10.63
C PHE A 391 12.57 11.37 -9.64
N ASN A 392 11.48 10.61 -9.47
CA ASN A 392 10.47 10.82 -8.42
C ASN A 392 10.40 9.63 -7.43
N ARG A 393 11.46 8.81 -7.31
CA ARG A 393 11.46 7.53 -6.56
C ARG A 393 10.86 7.60 -5.15
N VAL A 394 11.13 8.68 -4.42
CA VAL A 394 10.67 8.93 -3.03
C VAL A 394 9.14 9.00 -2.92
N ASP A 395 8.47 9.29 -4.03
CA ASP A 395 7.01 9.35 -4.16
C ASP A 395 6.44 8.19 -5.01
N SER A 396 7.27 7.54 -5.83
CA SER A 396 6.95 6.36 -6.65
C SER A 396 7.02 5.01 -5.90
N THR A 397 7.90 4.87 -4.91
CA THR A 397 8.21 3.60 -4.23
C THR A 397 8.76 3.82 -2.81
N ARG A 398 8.80 2.76 -2.00
CA ARG A 398 9.35 2.74 -0.64
C ARG A 398 10.38 1.62 -0.40
N VAL A 399 10.80 0.95 -1.47
CA VAL A 399 11.55 -0.32 -1.40
C VAL A 399 13.04 -0.16 -1.05
N ASN A 400 13.61 1.06 -0.98
CA ASN A 400 14.96 1.24 -0.44
C ASN A 400 15.01 1.18 1.10
N PHE A 401 14.01 1.75 1.78
CA PHE A 401 13.99 1.90 3.25
C PHE A 401 12.96 0.99 3.94
N THR A 402 11.93 0.54 3.23
CA THR A 402 11.02 -0.52 3.69
C THR A 402 10.90 -1.64 2.66
N ILE A 403 11.80 -2.62 2.72
CA ILE A 403 11.93 -3.68 1.71
C ILE A 403 10.77 -4.69 1.80
N PRO A 404 10.68 -5.60 2.80
CA PRO A 404 9.72 -6.72 2.79
C PRO A 404 8.29 -6.35 3.22
N LEU A 405 7.77 -5.19 2.84
CA LEU A 405 6.35 -4.91 3.00
C LEU A 405 5.49 -5.65 1.97
N ARG A 406 4.23 -5.93 2.33
CA ARG A 406 3.30 -6.69 1.48
C ARG A 406 3.07 -6.03 0.12
N GLU A 407 2.98 -4.70 0.09
CA GLU A 407 2.95 -3.91 -1.14
C GLU A 407 4.20 -4.09 -2.03
N SER A 408 5.40 -4.26 -1.46
CA SER A 408 6.64 -4.46 -2.23
C SER A 408 6.64 -5.77 -3.02
N PHE A 409 5.95 -6.79 -2.49
CA PHE A 409 5.72 -8.07 -3.16
C PHE A 409 4.56 -8.03 -4.18
N SER A 410 3.48 -7.27 -3.89
CA SER A 410 2.26 -7.31 -4.70
C SER A 410 2.22 -6.35 -5.88
N LEU A 411 2.86 -5.17 -5.77
CA LEU A 411 2.93 -4.17 -6.86
C LEU A 411 3.50 -4.71 -8.20
N PRO A 412 4.55 -5.55 -8.23
CA PRO A 412 4.99 -6.20 -9.46
C PRO A 412 3.88 -6.98 -10.16
N PHE A 413 3.11 -7.77 -9.41
CA PHE A 413 2.00 -8.56 -9.95
C PHE A 413 0.83 -7.66 -10.38
N LEU A 414 0.53 -6.58 -9.65
CA LEU A 414 -0.47 -5.58 -10.04
C LEU A 414 -0.12 -4.92 -11.38
N PHE A 415 1.13 -4.49 -11.58
CA PHE A 415 1.51 -3.85 -12.84
C PHE A 415 1.62 -4.85 -13.99
N CYS A 416 1.94 -6.13 -13.73
CA CYS A 416 1.78 -7.20 -14.72
C CYS A 416 0.31 -7.42 -15.13
N GLU A 417 -0.61 -7.48 -14.16
CA GLU A 417 -2.06 -7.53 -14.41
C GLU A 417 -2.49 -6.35 -15.29
N ILE A 418 -2.18 -5.13 -14.89
CA ILE A 418 -2.50 -3.89 -15.62
C ILE A 418 -1.91 -3.91 -17.03
N CYS A 419 -0.67 -4.36 -17.21
CA CYS A 419 -0.02 -4.47 -18.52
C CYS A 419 -0.78 -5.42 -19.46
N ILE A 420 -1.20 -6.58 -18.95
CA ILE A 420 -1.92 -7.59 -19.73
C ILE A 420 -3.38 -7.17 -19.97
N LEU A 421 -4.03 -6.55 -18.98
CA LEU A 421 -5.35 -5.91 -19.12
C LEU A 421 -5.33 -4.83 -20.21
N THR A 422 -4.29 -4.01 -20.26
CA THR A 422 -4.09 -2.98 -21.30
C THR A 422 -3.99 -3.60 -22.69
N TYR A 423 -3.38 -4.78 -22.82
CA TYR A 423 -3.37 -5.53 -24.07
C TYR A 423 -4.75 -6.16 -24.36
N TYR A 424 -5.41 -6.78 -23.38
CA TYR A 424 -6.71 -7.43 -23.50
C TYR A 424 -7.82 -6.46 -23.93
N LEU A 425 -7.80 -5.22 -23.44
CA LEU A 425 -8.80 -4.20 -23.77
C LEU A 425 -8.76 -3.75 -25.23
N ARG A 426 -7.65 -3.98 -25.97
CA ARG A 426 -7.50 -3.60 -27.39
C ARG A 426 -8.69 -4.10 -28.24
N PRO A 427 -9.16 -3.30 -29.23
CA PRO A 427 -10.38 -3.61 -29.96
C PRO A 427 -10.26 -4.80 -30.94
N GLN A 428 -9.04 -5.18 -31.33
CA GLN A 428 -8.76 -6.30 -32.23
C GLN A 428 -7.85 -7.29 -31.51
N LEU A 429 -8.34 -8.51 -31.27
CA LEU A 429 -7.61 -9.68 -30.77
C LEU A 429 -8.20 -10.93 -31.45
N THR A 430 -7.39 -11.96 -31.63
CA THR A 430 -7.88 -13.31 -31.95
C THR A 430 -8.48 -13.98 -30.71
N VAL A 431 -9.33 -15.00 -30.92
CA VAL A 431 -9.94 -15.79 -29.83
C VAL A 431 -8.87 -16.47 -28.95
N GLN A 432 -7.73 -16.86 -29.53
CA GLN A 432 -6.63 -17.46 -28.77
C GLN A 432 -5.90 -16.44 -27.91
N GLU A 433 -5.60 -15.24 -28.44
CA GLU A 433 -5.01 -14.15 -27.65
C GLU A 433 -5.95 -13.70 -26.52
N GLU A 434 -7.25 -13.56 -26.80
CA GLU A 434 -8.24 -13.20 -25.79
C GLU A 434 -8.31 -14.25 -24.66
N LYS A 435 -8.29 -15.56 -24.98
CA LYS A 435 -8.26 -16.62 -23.97
C LYS A 435 -6.94 -16.61 -23.17
N ARG A 436 -5.79 -16.50 -23.83
CA ARG A 436 -4.47 -16.50 -23.16
C ARG A 436 -4.34 -15.31 -22.22
N THR A 437 -4.62 -14.10 -22.70
CA THR A 437 -4.51 -12.87 -21.89
C THR A 437 -5.51 -12.84 -20.73
N LEU A 438 -6.73 -13.35 -20.91
CA LEU A 438 -7.71 -13.46 -19.82
C LEU A 438 -7.26 -14.45 -18.72
N ILE A 439 -6.66 -15.59 -19.09
CA ILE A 439 -6.06 -16.54 -18.13
C ILE A 439 -4.90 -15.86 -17.39
N SER A 440 -4.03 -15.13 -18.10
CA SER A 440 -2.91 -14.42 -17.48
C SER A 440 -3.36 -13.29 -16.55
N VAL A 441 -4.42 -12.54 -16.87
CA VAL A 441 -5.05 -11.59 -15.92
C VAL A 441 -5.48 -12.32 -14.66
N GLY A 442 -6.23 -13.42 -14.76
CA GLY A 442 -6.66 -14.20 -13.59
C GLY A 442 -5.49 -14.69 -12.72
N ALA A 443 -4.40 -15.16 -13.35
CA ALA A 443 -3.20 -15.60 -12.65
C ALA A 443 -2.47 -14.44 -11.94
N PHE A 444 -2.27 -13.29 -12.61
CA PHE A 444 -1.64 -12.13 -11.99
C PHE A 444 -2.53 -11.48 -10.92
N THR A 445 -3.85 -11.44 -11.10
CA THR A 445 -4.82 -11.07 -10.05
C THR A 445 -4.70 -11.99 -8.83
N TYR A 446 -4.57 -13.31 -9.02
CA TYR A 446 -4.35 -14.25 -7.91
C TYR A 446 -3.04 -13.95 -7.15
N PHE A 447 -1.90 -13.82 -7.85
CA PHE A 447 -0.61 -13.52 -7.20
C PHE A 447 -0.60 -12.14 -6.53
N TYR A 448 -1.22 -11.13 -7.15
CA TYR A 448 -1.42 -9.82 -6.57
C TYR A 448 -2.24 -9.87 -5.27
N CYS A 449 -3.37 -10.60 -5.29
CA CYS A 449 -4.27 -10.64 -4.14
C CYS A 449 -3.73 -11.50 -2.99
N ILE A 450 -3.11 -12.65 -3.26
CA ILE A 450 -2.52 -13.50 -2.20
C ILE A 450 -1.28 -12.88 -1.55
N THR A 451 -0.59 -11.94 -2.19
CA THR A 451 0.60 -11.30 -1.59
C THR A 451 0.27 -10.08 -0.73
N TRP A 452 -0.97 -9.55 -0.78
CA TRP A 452 -1.35 -8.35 -0.02
C TRP A 452 -2.82 -8.34 0.42
N GLN A 453 -3.03 -8.38 1.75
CA GLN A 453 -4.36 -8.40 2.38
C GLN A 453 -5.30 -7.24 1.99
N PHE A 454 -4.76 -6.07 1.63
CA PHE A 454 -5.55 -4.89 1.23
C PHE A 454 -5.74 -4.76 -0.29
N SER A 455 -5.30 -5.75 -1.07
CA SER A 455 -5.43 -5.81 -2.53
C SER A 455 -6.87 -5.62 -3.03
N SER A 456 -7.84 -6.17 -2.30
CA SER A 456 -9.26 -6.10 -2.62
C SER A 456 -9.78 -4.66 -2.78
N TYR A 457 -9.27 -3.69 -2.01
CA TYR A 457 -9.68 -2.29 -2.11
C TYR A 457 -9.25 -1.64 -3.43
N ILE A 458 -8.05 -1.94 -3.94
CA ILE A 458 -7.58 -1.40 -5.23
C ILE A 458 -8.20 -2.18 -6.40
N MET A 459 -8.41 -3.50 -6.23
CA MET A 459 -9.16 -4.33 -7.16
C MET A 459 -10.61 -3.82 -7.35
N PHE A 460 -11.27 -3.37 -6.28
CA PHE A 460 -12.55 -2.68 -6.36
C PHE A 460 -12.47 -1.41 -7.23
N LEU A 461 -11.45 -0.57 -7.07
CA LEU A 461 -11.26 0.62 -7.91
C LEU A 461 -11.08 0.25 -9.39
N GLN A 462 -10.20 -0.71 -9.72
CA GLN A 462 -10.01 -1.18 -11.10
C GLN A 462 -11.32 -1.71 -11.70
N CYS A 463 -12.07 -2.52 -10.96
CA CYS A 463 -13.33 -3.10 -11.42
C CYS A 463 -14.44 -2.05 -11.56
N ALA A 464 -14.49 -1.04 -10.68
CA ALA A 464 -15.41 0.09 -10.78
C ALA A 464 -15.11 0.95 -12.02
N VAL A 465 -13.83 1.17 -12.35
CA VAL A 465 -13.42 1.85 -13.60
C VAL A 465 -13.85 1.07 -14.84
N LEU A 466 -13.61 -0.25 -14.87
CA LEU A 466 -14.04 -1.11 -15.97
C LEU A 466 -15.56 -1.11 -16.15
N PHE A 467 -16.32 -1.18 -15.04
CA PHE A 467 -17.78 -1.08 -15.03
C PHE A 467 -18.26 0.28 -15.55
N LEU A 468 -17.69 1.40 -15.06
CA LEU A 468 -18.03 2.75 -15.50
C LEU A 468 -17.83 2.93 -17.01
N LEU A 469 -16.69 2.45 -17.55
CA LEU A 469 -16.42 2.50 -18.99
C LEU A 469 -17.38 1.60 -19.79
N ALA A 470 -17.87 0.50 -19.23
CA ALA A 470 -18.85 -0.38 -19.88
C ALA A 470 -20.28 0.20 -19.88
N ILE A 471 -20.76 0.79 -18.77
CA ILE A 471 -22.09 1.43 -18.72
C ILE A 471 -22.13 2.70 -19.59
N CYS A 472 -21.01 3.45 -19.67
CA CYS A 472 -20.85 4.57 -20.61
C CYS A 472 -20.65 4.11 -22.07
N THR A 473 -20.53 2.80 -22.32
CA THR A 473 -20.33 2.15 -23.63
C THR A 473 -18.98 2.45 -24.31
N ILE A 474 -17.97 2.91 -23.57
CA ILE A 474 -16.60 3.11 -24.08
C ILE A 474 -15.85 1.78 -24.14
N ALA A 475 -15.90 0.99 -23.07
CA ALA A 475 -15.33 -0.36 -23.05
C ALA A 475 -16.30 -1.41 -23.64
N PRO A 476 -15.83 -2.43 -24.37
CA PRO A 476 -16.68 -3.50 -24.86
C PRO A 476 -17.27 -4.34 -23.70
N ARG A 477 -18.58 -4.24 -23.46
CA ARG A 477 -19.32 -4.93 -22.38
C ARG A 477 -18.89 -6.40 -22.18
N MET A 478 -18.85 -7.19 -23.24
CA MET A 478 -18.55 -8.63 -23.12
C MET A 478 -17.10 -8.90 -22.68
N LYS A 479 -16.16 -8.01 -23.02
CA LYS A 479 -14.78 -8.09 -22.52
C LYS A 479 -14.73 -7.76 -21.03
N VAL A 480 -15.47 -6.73 -20.58
CA VAL A 480 -15.56 -6.34 -19.16
C VAL A 480 -16.25 -7.40 -18.31
N ILE A 481 -17.36 -8.00 -18.77
CA ILE A 481 -18.02 -9.09 -18.03
C ILE A 481 -17.04 -10.26 -17.78
N LYS A 482 -16.27 -10.67 -18.79
CA LYS A 482 -15.25 -11.73 -18.64
C LYS A 482 -14.18 -11.38 -17.61
N LEU A 483 -13.69 -10.12 -17.59
CA LEU A 483 -12.71 -9.65 -16.60
C LEU A 483 -13.28 -9.68 -15.18
N LEU A 484 -14.49 -9.14 -14.98
CA LEU A 484 -15.14 -9.09 -13.67
C LEU A 484 -15.37 -10.52 -13.11
N VAL A 485 -15.80 -11.46 -13.96
CA VAL A 485 -15.94 -12.88 -13.58
C VAL A 485 -14.59 -13.50 -13.21
N VAL A 486 -13.53 -13.28 -13.99
CA VAL A 486 -12.22 -13.86 -13.73
C VAL A 486 -11.55 -13.27 -12.48
N ASN A 487 -11.67 -11.97 -12.24
CA ASN A 487 -11.18 -11.35 -11.00
C ASN A 487 -12.01 -11.81 -9.79
N GLY A 488 -13.31 -12.11 -9.96
CA GLY A 488 -14.14 -12.74 -8.92
C GLY A 488 -13.70 -14.16 -8.58
N ILE A 489 -13.43 -14.99 -9.59
CA ILE A 489 -12.87 -16.34 -9.41
C ILE A 489 -11.51 -16.28 -8.70
N ALA A 490 -10.64 -15.34 -9.09
CA ALA A 490 -9.33 -15.16 -8.45
C ALA A 490 -9.45 -14.72 -6.98
N LEU A 491 -10.34 -13.78 -6.65
CA LEU A 491 -10.59 -13.37 -5.26
C LEU A 491 -11.18 -14.52 -4.42
N LEU A 492 -12.12 -15.30 -4.96
CA LEU A 492 -12.66 -16.47 -4.28
C LEU A 492 -11.58 -17.54 -4.03
N ALA A 493 -10.73 -17.81 -5.02
CA ALA A 493 -9.62 -18.74 -4.88
C ALA A 493 -8.61 -18.28 -3.80
N VAL A 494 -8.27 -17.00 -3.75
CA VAL A 494 -7.41 -16.43 -2.70
C VAL A 494 -8.08 -16.54 -1.32
N GLY A 495 -9.36 -16.23 -1.19
CA GLY A 495 -10.10 -16.37 0.07
C GLY A 495 -10.15 -17.82 0.59
N VAL A 496 -10.29 -18.80 -0.30
CA VAL A 496 -10.21 -20.23 0.05
C VAL A 496 -8.79 -20.62 0.50
N VAL A 497 -7.76 -20.20 -0.23
CA VAL A 497 -6.34 -20.50 0.11
C VAL A 497 -5.91 -19.81 1.42
N GLN A 498 -6.48 -18.65 1.75
CA GLN A 498 -6.30 -17.91 3.00
C GLN A 498 -7.15 -18.45 4.18
N PHE A 499 -7.69 -19.67 4.07
CA PHE A 499 -8.49 -20.33 5.12
C PHE A 499 -9.75 -19.56 5.53
N GLY A 500 -10.41 -18.88 4.60
CA GLY A 500 -11.65 -18.14 4.88
C GLY A 500 -11.45 -16.70 5.35
N GLN A 501 -10.26 -16.11 5.15
CA GLN A 501 -9.87 -14.81 5.73
C GLN A 501 -10.92 -13.71 5.48
N SER A 502 -11.45 -13.18 6.58
CA SER A 502 -12.65 -12.32 6.59
C SER A 502 -12.53 -11.04 5.76
N PHE A 503 -11.31 -10.52 5.58
CA PHE A 503 -11.04 -9.33 4.76
C PHE A 503 -11.31 -9.54 3.27
N VAL A 504 -11.20 -10.77 2.74
CA VAL A 504 -11.54 -11.04 1.34
C VAL A 504 -13.05 -11.22 1.17
N PHE A 505 -13.68 -12.05 2.01
CA PHE A 505 -15.11 -12.34 1.92
C PHE A 505 -16.00 -11.15 2.30
N GLY A 506 -15.60 -10.36 3.31
CA GLY A 506 -16.27 -9.12 3.68
C GLY A 506 -15.97 -7.94 2.74
N SER A 507 -15.09 -8.09 1.75
CA SER A 507 -14.67 -6.97 0.88
C SER A 507 -15.81 -6.44 0.01
N VAL A 508 -15.87 -5.11 -0.13
CA VAL A 508 -16.79 -4.44 -1.08
C VAL A 508 -16.51 -4.90 -2.51
N ALA A 509 -15.26 -5.29 -2.84
CA ALA A 509 -14.90 -5.87 -4.13
C ALA A 509 -15.68 -7.14 -4.45
N LEU A 510 -15.71 -8.11 -3.54
CA LEU A 510 -16.39 -9.38 -3.77
C LEU A 510 -17.90 -9.22 -3.90
N SER A 511 -18.50 -8.26 -3.18
CA SER A 511 -19.92 -7.90 -3.34
C SER A 511 -20.19 -7.12 -4.63
N PHE A 512 -19.27 -6.25 -5.06
CA PHE A 512 -19.44 -5.41 -6.25
C PHE A 512 -19.42 -6.20 -7.56
N LEU A 513 -18.54 -7.21 -7.66
CA LEU A 513 -18.35 -8.00 -8.88
C LEU A 513 -19.64 -8.67 -9.41
N PRO A 514 -20.42 -9.43 -8.61
CA PRO A 514 -21.68 -10.00 -9.07
C PRO A 514 -22.73 -8.92 -9.37
N SER A 515 -22.79 -7.82 -8.59
CA SER A 515 -23.70 -6.70 -8.87
C SER A 515 -23.38 -6.02 -10.21
N ALA A 516 -22.11 -5.76 -10.49
CA ALA A 516 -21.64 -5.19 -11.75
C ALA A 516 -21.91 -6.14 -12.94
N VAL A 517 -21.64 -7.44 -12.79
CA VAL A 517 -21.93 -8.46 -13.82
C VAL A 517 -23.42 -8.55 -14.09
N PHE A 518 -24.28 -8.59 -13.07
CA PHE A 518 -25.74 -8.62 -13.21
C PHE A 518 -26.25 -7.42 -14.01
N ILE A 519 -25.85 -6.20 -13.64
CA ILE A 519 -26.28 -4.96 -14.31
C ILE A 519 -25.78 -4.92 -15.76
N LEU A 520 -24.53 -5.32 -16.00
CA LEU A 520 -23.99 -5.41 -17.35
C LEU A 520 -24.69 -6.49 -18.19
N CYS A 521 -25.16 -7.59 -17.58
CA CYS A 521 -25.96 -8.61 -18.27
C CYS A 521 -27.36 -8.10 -18.66
N VAL A 522 -28.08 -7.44 -17.75
CA VAL A 522 -29.43 -6.90 -17.95
C VAL A 522 -29.45 -5.65 -18.86
N GLN A 523 -28.34 -4.90 -18.94
CA GLN A 523 -28.23 -3.70 -19.77
C GLN A 523 -28.62 -3.92 -21.25
N GLU A 524 -29.37 -2.99 -21.84
CA GLU A 524 -29.57 -2.91 -23.29
C GLU A 524 -28.25 -2.79 -24.08
N ARG A 525 -28.21 -3.40 -25.28
CA ARG A 525 -27.01 -3.47 -26.13
C ARG A 525 -26.54 -2.12 -26.70
N TYR A 526 -27.42 -1.11 -26.74
CA TYR A 526 -27.17 0.19 -27.37
C TYR A 526 -27.57 1.36 -26.45
N PRO A 527 -26.95 2.55 -26.62
CA PRO A 527 -27.43 3.77 -25.97
C PRO A 527 -28.81 4.18 -26.51
N SER A 528 -29.57 4.89 -25.69
CA SER A 528 -30.85 5.48 -26.08
C SER A 528 -30.65 6.63 -27.08
N LYS A 529 -31.69 6.99 -27.84
CA LYS A 529 -31.67 8.18 -28.70
C LYS A 529 -31.82 9.45 -27.83
N GLY A 530 -30.69 10.02 -27.41
CA GLY A 530 -30.63 11.35 -26.81
C GLY A 530 -29.87 11.43 -25.48
N LEU A 531 -29.21 12.57 -25.26
CA LEU A 531 -28.28 12.78 -24.15
C LEU A 531 -28.94 12.58 -22.77
N LYS A 532 -30.08 13.24 -22.51
CA LYS A 532 -30.80 13.16 -21.23
C LYS A 532 -31.17 11.73 -20.85
N SER A 533 -31.66 10.94 -21.82
CA SER A 533 -32.05 9.53 -21.60
C SER A 533 -30.85 8.67 -21.20
N ASN A 534 -29.69 8.87 -21.84
CA ASN A 534 -28.46 8.15 -21.48
C ASN A 534 -27.89 8.58 -20.12
N VAL A 535 -27.93 9.87 -19.77
CA VAL A 535 -27.53 10.36 -18.43
C VAL A 535 -28.36 9.68 -17.35
N VAL A 536 -29.69 9.75 -17.41
CA VAL A 536 -30.60 9.13 -16.42
C VAL A 536 -30.37 7.62 -16.33
N ARG A 537 -30.22 6.94 -17.48
CA ARG A 537 -29.94 5.51 -17.59
C ARG A 537 -28.60 5.10 -16.94
N VAL A 538 -27.55 5.90 -17.09
CA VAL A 538 -26.24 5.63 -16.45
C VAL A 538 -26.28 5.93 -14.96
N SER A 539 -26.88 7.04 -14.53
CA SER A 539 -27.05 7.36 -13.10
C SER A 539 -27.87 6.30 -12.37
N PHE A 540 -28.98 5.83 -12.96
CA PHE A 540 -29.77 4.74 -12.40
C PHE A 540 -28.97 3.44 -12.26
N ARG A 541 -28.19 3.05 -13.28
CA ARG A 541 -27.32 1.86 -13.22
C ARG A 541 -26.23 1.99 -12.15
N LEU A 542 -25.66 3.18 -11.96
CA LEU A 542 -24.66 3.43 -10.93
C LEU A 542 -25.27 3.37 -9.51
N LEU A 543 -26.43 4.00 -9.30
CA LEU A 543 -27.16 3.94 -8.02
C LEU A 543 -27.60 2.51 -7.69
N PHE A 544 -28.13 1.77 -8.68
CA PHE A 544 -28.50 0.36 -8.49
C PHE A 544 -27.27 -0.53 -8.23
N ALA A 545 -26.12 -0.26 -8.87
CA ALA A 545 -24.87 -0.96 -8.56
C ALA A 545 -24.43 -0.73 -7.12
N ILE A 546 -24.42 0.51 -6.65
CA ILE A 546 -24.05 0.87 -5.28
C ILE A 546 -25.03 0.23 -4.28
N GLY A 547 -26.34 0.41 -4.48
CA GLY A 547 -27.37 -0.16 -3.60
C GLY A 547 -27.28 -1.68 -3.51
N PHE A 548 -27.26 -2.38 -4.64
CA PHE A 548 -27.18 -3.84 -4.65
C PHE A 548 -25.85 -4.38 -4.09
N THR A 549 -24.73 -3.67 -4.33
CA THR A 549 -23.43 -3.99 -3.71
C THR A 549 -23.50 -3.87 -2.19
N MET A 550 -24.10 -2.80 -1.66
CA MET A 550 -24.22 -2.57 -0.22
C MET A 550 -25.15 -3.60 0.44
N THR A 551 -26.32 -3.88 -0.15
CA THR A 551 -27.22 -4.93 0.34
C THR A 551 -26.54 -6.30 0.38
N LEU A 552 -25.78 -6.65 -0.68
CA LEU A 552 -25.06 -7.92 -0.73
C LEU A 552 -23.87 -7.96 0.25
N ASN A 553 -23.15 -6.84 0.45
CA ASN A 553 -22.06 -6.77 1.42
C ASN A 553 -22.55 -6.91 2.86
N ILE A 554 -23.64 -6.22 3.22
CA ILE A 554 -24.31 -6.34 4.51
C ILE A 554 -24.79 -7.79 4.71
N PHE A 555 -25.47 -8.38 3.72
CA PHE A 555 -25.93 -9.77 3.79
C PHE A 555 -24.78 -10.76 4.03
N ILE A 556 -23.68 -10.65 3.27
CA ILE A 556 -22.50 -11.52 3.44
C ILE A 556 -21.86 -11.33 4.82
N LYS A 557 -21.70 -10.09 5.28
CA LYS A 557 -21.12 -9.80 6.61
C LYS A 557 -21.97 -10.33 7.76
N THR A 558 -23.29 -10.20 7.67
CA THR A 558 -24.22 -10.77 8.67
C THR A 558 -24.22 -12.30 8.62
N LEU A 559 -24.21 -12.91 7.43
CA LEU A 559 -24.17 -14.37 7.26
C LEU A 559 -22.88 -15.01 7.79
N LEU A 560 -21.75 -14.31 7.67
CA LEU A 560 -20.42 -14.78 8.08
C LEU A 560 -19.91 -14.17 9.39
N ASN A 561 -20.73 -13.37 10.09
CA ASN A 561 -20.41 -12.63 11.31
C ASN A 561 -19.08 -11.83 11.26
N ILE A 562 -18.87 -11.08 10.18
CA ILE A 562 -17.60 -10.36 9.92
C ILE A 562 -17.62 -8.94 10.52
N GLU A 563 -16.90 -8.75 11.62
CA GLU A 563 -16.62 -7.43 12.21
C GLU A 563 -15.31 -6.77 11.71
N SER A 564 -14.45 -7.48 10.96
CA SER A 564 -13.01 -7.15 10.87
C SER A 564 -12.72 -5.78 10.22
N ASP A 565 -13.49 -5.34 9.23
CA ASP A 565 -13.29 -4.04 8.56
C ASP A 565 -13.99 -2.84 9.24
N SER A 566 -14.69 -3.06 10.36
CA SER A 566 -15.39 -2.00 11.11
C SER A 566 -14.50 -0.79 11.44
N HIS A 567 -13.26 -1.04 11.86
CA HIS A 567 -12.28 0.00 12.18
C HIS A 567 -11.87 0.87 10.97
N ILE A 568 -11.92 0.31 9.76
CA ILE A 568 -11.62 1.05 8.52
C ILE A 568 -12.75 2.04 8.24
N TRP A 569 -14.01 1.61 8.43
CA TRP A 569 -15.16 2.49 8.29
C TRP A 569 -15.20 3.57 9.38
N LYS A 570 -14.92 3.23 10.65
CA LYS A 570 -14.74 4.22 11.73
C LYS A 570 -13.71 5.28 11.37
N PHE A 571 -12.52 4.85 10.92
CA PHE A 571 -11.46 5.77 10.51
C PHE A 571 -11.90 6.67 9.35
N VAL A 572 -12.57 6.13 8.33
CA VAL A 572 -13.10 6.91 7.21
C VAL A 572 -14.15 7.92 7.68
N PHE A 573 -15.10 7.54 8.54
CA PHE A 573 -16.11 8.46 9.07
C PHE A 573 -15.53 9.52 10.00
N ALA A 574 -14.62 9.15 10.92
CA ALA A 574 -13.91 10.11 11.77
C ALA A 574 -13.06 11.10 10.95
N LYS A 575 -12.42 10.63 9.86
CA LYS A 575 -11.67 11.45 8.91
C LYS A 575 -12.56 12.38 8.06
N LEU A 576 -13.82 12.00 7.83
CA LEU A 576 -14.84 12.85 7.22
C LEU A 576 -15.57 13.77 8.24
N GLY A 577 -15.23 13.69 9.53
CA GLY A 577 -15.89 14.46 10.60
C GLY A 577 -17.29 13.96 11.00
N LEU A 578 -17.64 12.73 10.61
CA LEU A 578 -18.95 12.10 10.84
C LEU A 578 -19.01 11.24 12.11
N GLU A 579 -17.87 10.92 12.72
CA GLU A 579 -17.75 10.10 13.93
C GLU A 579 -16.80 10.73 14.96
N ASN A 580 -16.92 10.33 16.24
CA ASN A 580 -16.18 10.88 17.36
C ASN A 580 -14.65 10.76 17.21
N GLN A 581 -14.00 11.90 16.93
CA GLN A 581 -12.55 12.03 16.78
C GLN A 581 -11.75 11.93 18.11
N ARG A 582 -12.36 11.52 19.24
CA ARG A 582 -11.66 11.22 20.50
C ARG A 582 -11.37 9.74 20.73
N ASP A 583 -11.95 8.81 19.97
CA ASP A 583 -11.67 7.38 20.19
C ASP A 583 -10.20 7.05 19.88
N PHE A 584 -9.63 6.13 20.66
CA PHE A 584 -8.23 5.72 20.59
C PHE A 584 -7.92 5.11 19.22
N GLU A 585 -8.79 4.24 18.69
CA GLU A 585 -8.61 3.61 17.38
C GLU A 585 -8.54 4.67 16.28
N SER A 586 -9.51 5.60 16.26
CA SER A 586 -9.57 6.69 15.28
C SER A 586 -8.39 7.65 15.38
N ARG A 587 -7.99 8.06 16.60
CA ARG A 587 -6.85 8.97 16.80
C ARG A 587 -5.52 8.36 16.41
N LEU A 588 -5.30 7.06 16.62
CA LEU A 588 -4.05 6.39 16.23
C LEU A 588 -3.78 6.51 14.72
N TYR A 589 -4.82 6.52 13.89
CA TYR A 589 -4.70 6.81 12.45
C TYR A 589 -4.73 8.32 12.14
N LEU A 590 -5.64 9.10 12.75
CA LEU A 590 -5.78 10.54 12.48
C LEU A 590 -4.57 11.38 12.92
N CYS A 591 -3.75 10.88 13.84
CA CYS A 591 -2.50 11.52 14.27
C CYS A 591 -1.25 11.04 13.50
N ASN A 592 -1.38 10.03 12.64
CA ASN A 592 -0.26 9.46 11.90
C ASN A 592 -0.05 10.23 10.59
N GLU A 593 1.16 10.75 10.36
CA GLU A 593 1.55 11.52 9.16
C GLU A 593 1.26 10.75 7.85
N ALA A 594 1.41 9.42 7.86
CA ALA A 594 1.14 8.58 6.69
C ALA A 594 -0.34 8.58 6.26
N PHE A 595 -1.26 8.85 7.19
CA PHE A 595 -2.71 8.85 6.92
C PHE A 595 -3.30 10.24 6.68
N GLN A 596 -2.47 11.30 6.67
CA GLN A 596 -2.88 12.68 6.37
C GLN A 596 -3.15 12.90 4.86
N PRO A 597 -3.90 13.95 4.50
CA PRO A 597 -3.97 14.47 3.13
C PRO A 597 -2.59 14.78 2.55
N LEU A 598 -2.48 14.79 1.21
CA LEU A 598 -1.18 14.89 0.53
C LEU A 598 -0.45 16.21 0.82
N ASP A 599 0.77 16.10 1.35
CA ASP A 599 1.54 17.23 1.85
C ASP A 599 2.09 18.16 0.74
N LEU A 600 2.31 19.43 1.08
CA LEU A 600 2.80 20.44 0.15
C LEU A 600 4.26 20.19 -0.32
N ALA A 601 5.06 19.43 0.44
CA ALA A 601 6.42 19.09 0.02
C ALA A 601 6.41 18.00 -1.08
N THR A 602 5.51 17.02 -1.03
CA THR A 602 5.26 16.07 -2.13
C THR A 602 4.84 16.81 -3.41
N HIS A 603 3.87 17.73 -3.31
CA HIS A 603 3.47 18.58 -4.45
C HIS A 603 4.67 19.36 -5.03
N ARG A 604 5.53 19.92 -4.16
CA ARG A 604 6.74 20.65 -4.57
C ARG A 604 7.79 19.75 -5.24
N ARG A 605 8.01 18.53 -4.74
CA ARG A 605 8.93 17.55 -5.35
C ARG A 605 8.47 17.16 -6.76
N LEU A 606 7.23 16.69 -6.89
CA LEU A 606 6.64 16.28 -8.18
C LEU A 606 6.56 17.44 -9.20
N SER A 607 6.54 18.69 -8.74
CA SER A 607 6.57 19.88 -9.61
C SER A 607 7.98 20.31 -10.04
N ARG A 608 9.05 19.93 -9.32
CA ARG A 608 10.44 20.40 -9.56
C ARG A 608 10.96 20.07 -10.96
N GLY A 609 10.48 18.98 -11.57
CA GLY A 609 10.81 18.56 -12.94
C GLY A 609 9.72 18.85 -13.98
N LEU A 610 8.77 19.75 -13.69
CA LEU A 610 7.54 19.97 -14.47
C LEU A 610 6.64 18.73 -14.64
N PHE A 611 6.96 17.62 -13.97
CA PHE A 611 6.26 16.34 -14.11
C PHE A 611 4.78 16.42 -13.68
N LEU A 612 4.48 16.94 -12.50
CA LEU A 612 3.09 17.16 -12.07
C LEU A 612 2.33 18.16 -12.98
N PRO A 613 2.88 19.33 -13.36
CA PRO A 613 2.29 20.20 -14.38
C PRO A 613 1.97 19.50 -15.72
N PHE A 614 2.91 18.75 -16.29
CA PHE A 614 2.67 18.02 -17.54
C PHE A 614 1.62 16.92 -17.38
N TYR A 615 1.66 16.16 -16.28
CA TYR A 615 0.62 15.18 -15.94
C TYR A 615 -0.77 15.83 -15.91
N VAL A 616 -0.94 16.95 -15.18
CA VAL A 616 -2.25 17.63 -15.04
C VAL A 616 -2.76 18.12 -16.39
N ILE A 617 -1.89 18.67 -17.26
CA ILE A 617 -2.28 19.14 -18.60
C ILE A 617 -2.71 17.96 -19.49
N ILE A 618 -1.91 16.87 -19.50
CA ILE A 618 -2.18 15.67 -20.31
C ILE A 618 -3.47 14.98 -19.85
N GLU A 619 -3.65 14.82 -18.54
CA GLU A 619 -4.83 14.20 -17.94
C GLU A 619 -6.08 15.05 -18.18
N PHE A 620 -6.00 16.39 -18.08
CA PHE A 620 -7.10 17.29 -18.43
C PHE A 620 -7.51 17.16 -19.92
N VAL A 621 -6.54 17.08 -20.83
CA VAL A 621 -6.79 16.86 -22.27
C VAL A 621 -7.44 15.49 -22.50
N TYR A 622 -6.96 14.44 -21.83
CA TYR A 622 -7.51 13.09 -21.95
C TYR A 622 -8.93 12.95 -21.36
N LEU A 623 -9.19 13.52 -20.18
CA LEU A 623 -10.52 13.57 -19.58
C LEU A 623 -11.50 14.37 -20.45
N THR A 624 -11.07 15.52 -20.99
CA THR A 624 -11.87 16.31 -21.94
C THR A 624 -12.19 15.50 -23.20
N ALA A 625 -11.21 14.83 -23.79
CA ALA A 625 -11.41 13.96 -24.96
C ALA A 625 -12.34 12.77 -24.65
N LEU A 626 -12.29 12.20 -23.44
CA LEU A 626 -13.16 11.13 -22.99
C LEU A 626 -14.60 11.61 -22.77
N VAL A 627 -14.80 12.76 -22.11
CA VAL A 627 -16.12 13.37 -21.92
C VAL A 627 -16.76 13.71 -23.27
N VAL A 628 -16.02 14.36 -24.18
CA VAL A 628 -16.49 14.65 -25.55
C VAL A 628 -16.83 13.36 -26.31
N ALA A 629 -16.01 12.31 -26.18
CA ALA A 629 -16.28 11.00 -26.78
C ALA A 629 -17.56 10.34 -26.25
N VAL A 630 -17.89 10.50 -24.96
CA VAL A 630 -19.14 10.03 -24.35
C VAL A 630 -20.33 10.87 -24.80
N LEU A 631 -20.25 12.20 -24.69
CA LEU A 631 -21.34 13.13 -25.02
C LEU A 631 -21.79 12.98 -26.48
N LEU A 632 -20.85 12.90 -27.43
CA LEU A 632 -21.17 12.71 -28.85
C LEU A 632 -21.81 11.36 -29.15
N LYS A 633 -21.40 10.30 -28.42
CA LYS A 633 -21.98 8.95 -28.54
C LYS A 633 -23.39 8.85 -27.95
N TRP A 634 -23.69 9.60 -26.89
CA TRP A 634 -25.02 9.66 -26.27
C TRP A 634 -25.98 10.62 -26.96
N GLY A 635 -25.45 11.69 -27.58
CA GLY A 635 -26.22 12.66 -28.36
C GLY A 635 -26.50 12.23 -29.81
N ASN A 636 -25.79 11.21 -30.32
CA ASN A 636 -25.86 10.76 -31.72
C ASN A 636 -25.55 11.89 -32.75
N LEU A 637 -24.70 12.84 -32.37
CA LEU A 637 -24.44 14.08 -33.12
C LEU A 637 -23.34 13.91 -34.19
N THR A 638 -23.76 13.58 -35.42
CA THR A 638 -22.90 13.46 -36.61
C THR A 638 -22.52 14.82 -37.22
N PHE A 639 -21.82 15.66 -36.46
CA PHE A 639 -21.33 16.98 -36.94
C PHE A 639 -20.46 16.88 -38.20
N LYS A 640 -20.94 17.45 -39.31
CA LYS A 640 -20.19 17.70 -40.56
C LYS A 640 -19.16 18.83 -40.38
N LYS A 641 -17.92 18.49 -40.03
CA LYS A 641 -16.67 19.20 -40.37
C LYS A 641 -15.46 18.38 -39.88
N ASP A 642 -14.35 18.44 -40.60
CA ASP A 642 -13.26 17.45 -40.47
C ASP A 642 -12.31 17.68 -39.30
N ILE A 643 -12.08 18.92 -38.84
CA ILE A 643 -11.15 19.23 -37.74
C ILE A 643 -11.52 18.50 -36.44
N SER A 644 -12.81 18.27 -36.18
CA SER A 644 -13.30 17.54 -35.00
C SER A 644 -13.14 15.99 -35.14
N ARG A 645 -12.75 15.47 -36.31
CA ARG A 645 -12.79 14.03 -36.63
C ARG A 645 -11.68 13.21 -35.96
N GLU A 646 -10.47 13.74 -35.80
CA GLU A 646 -9.40 13.01 -35.08
C GLU A 646 -9.61 12.99 -33.56
N HIS A 647 -10.01 14.13 -32.95
CA HIS A 647 -10.42 14.21 -31.54
C HIS A 647 -11.48 13.15 -31.19
N ARG A 648 -12.53 13.02 -32.01
CA ARG A 648 -13.58 11.99 -31.89
C ARG A 648 -13.03 10.55 -31.88
N LEU A 649 -11.95 10.29 -32.62
CA LEU A 649 -11.33 8.96 -32.73
C LEU A 649 -10.38 8.62 -31.57
N LEU A 650 -9.90 9.59 -30.79
CA LEU A 650 -8.79 9.39 -29.85
C LEU A 650 -9.16 8.40 -28.74
N MET A 651 -10.28 8.61 -28.03
CA MET A 651 -10.76 7.71 -26.98
C MET A 651 -11.76 6.65 -27.48
N GLN A 652 -12.64 6.96 -28.44
CA GLN A 652 -13.68 6.01 -28.90
C GLN A 652 -13.12 4.72 -29.53
N LYS A 653 -11.87 4.74 -30.03
CA LYS A 653 -11.18 3.56 -30.56
C LYS A 653 -10.08 3.03 -29.62
N ARG A 654 -10.03 3.49 -28.36
CA ARG A 654 -8.97 3.20 -27.39
C ARG A 654 -9.50 2.97 -25.96
N PRO A 655 -10.33 1.94 -25.73
CA PRO A 655 -10.79 1.59 -24.38
C PRO A 655 -9.62 1.30 -23.43
N GLU A 656 -8.47 0.86 -23.94
CA GLU A 656 -7.27 0.63 -23.13
C GLU A 656 -6.66 1.94 -22.58
N LEU A 657 -6.72 3.04 -23.33
CA LEU A 657 -6.25 4.35 -22.85
C LEU A 657 -7.27 4.97 -21.89
N ALA A 658 -8.56 4.85 -22.19
CA ALA A 658 -9.64 5.33 -21.32
C ALA A 658 -9.63 4.66 -19.92
N PHE A 659 -9.18 3.40 -19.82
CA PHE A 659 -8.96 2.71 -18.55
C PHE A 659 -7.89 3.41 -17.69
N HIS A 660 -6.71 3.70 -18.24
CA HIS A 660 -5.62 4.36 -17.51
C HIS A 660 -5.97 5.76 -17.02
N VAL A 661 -6.62 6.55 -17.88
CA VAL A 661 -7.11 7.91 -17.59
C VAL A 661 -8.08 7.89 -16.40
N VAL A 662 -9.15 7.09 -16.47
CA VAL A 662 -10.12 7.04 -15.37
C VAL A 662 -9.51 6.41 -14.11
N LEU A 663 -8.64 5.39 -14.23
CA LEU A 663 -7.97 4.78 -13.08
C LEU A 663 -7.04 5.77 -12.35
N THR A 664 -6.26 6.57 -13.08
CA THR A 664 -5.35 7.53 -12.45
C THR A 664 -6.10 8.63 -11.68
N VAL A 665 -7.35 8.97 -12.05
CA VAL A 665 -8.22 9.85 -11.24
C VAL A 665 -8.62 9.20 -9.91
N PHE A 666 -9.04 7.92 -9.90
CA PHE A 666 -9.37 7.23 -8.64
C PHE A 666 -8.15 7.07 -7.73
N LEU A 667 -6.97 6.79 -8.31
CA LEU A 667 -5.71 6.72 -7.56
C LEU A 667 -5.26 8.10 -7.06
N ALA A 668 -5.48 9.17 -7.83
CA ALA A 668 -5.25 10.55 -7.39
C ALA A 668 -6.12 10.91 -6.18
N ILE A 669 -7.42 10.62 -6.22
CA ILE A 669 -8.34 10.87 -5.09
C ILE A 669 -7.87 10.12 -3.84
N LEU A 670 -7.48 8.84 -3.99
CA LEU A 670 -6.94 8.04 -2.88
C LEU A 670 -5.64 8.65 -2.31
N ALA A 671 -4.67 9.01 -3.16
CA ALA A 671 -3.39 9.59 -2.74
C ALA A 671 -3.54 10.99 -2.13
N MET A 672 -4.40 11.84 -2.70
CA MET A 672 -4.73 13.17 -2.18
C MET A 672 -5.38 13.09 -0.80
N SER A 673 -6.23 12.07 -0.56
CA SER A 673 -6.82 11.83 0.75
C SER A 673 -5.81 11.33 1.78
N THR A 674 -4.84 10.49 1.36
CA THR A 674 -4.07 9.61 2.24
C THR A 674 -2.66 9.41 1.69
N THR A 675 -1.69 10.15 2.25
CA THR A 675 -0.30 10.25 1.76
C THR A 675 0.39 8.89 1.60
N ARG A 676 0.12 7.88 2.46
CA ARG A 676 0.67 6.52 2.35
C ARG A 676 0.39 5.89 0.99
N MET A 677 -0.67 6.28 0.27
CA MET A 677 -1.12 5.65 -0.99
C MET A 677 -0.52 6.25 -2.27
N LYS A 678 0.32 7.30 -2.19
CA LYS A 678 0.90 7.97 -3.37
C LYS A 678 1.71 7.05 -4.29
N PHE A 679 2.31 5.98 -3.76
CA PHE A 679 3.06 4.98 -4.54
C PHE A 679 2.20 4.19 -5.55
N LEU A 680 0.86 4.22 -5.44
CA LEU A 680 -0.03 3.67 -6.46
C LEU A 680 -0.24 4.66 -7.62
N TRP A 681 -0.34 5.95 -7.29
CA TRP A 681 -0.68 7.02 -8.22
C TRP A 681 0.51 7.51 -9.02
N VAL A 682 1.65 7.82 -8.39
CA VAL A 682 2.82 8.42 -9.06
C VAL A 682 3.36 7.53 -10.20
N PRO A 683 3.42 6.19 -10.09
CA PRO A 683 3.79 5.32 -11.21
C PRO A 683 2.75 5.29 -12.35
N HIS A 684 1.46 5.48 -12.05
CA HIS A 684 0.43 5.70 -13.10
C HIS A 684 0.59 7.07 -13.76
N MET A 685 0.93 8.13 -13.02
CA MET A 685 1.30 9.43 -13.59
C MET A 685 2.48 9.29 -14.56
N CYS A 686 3.47 8.44 -14.25
CA CYS A 686 4.61 8.17 -15.14
C CYS A 686 4.15 7.58 -16.48
N ILE A 687 3.27 6.58 -16.45
CA ILE A 687 2.68 5.96 -17.65
C ILE A 687 1.89 7.00 -18.44
N VAL A 688 0.89 7.66 -17.83
CA VAL A 688 -0.01 8.59 -18.52
C VAL A 688 0.73 9.78 -19.13
N THR A 689 1.67 10.39 -18.38
CA THR A 689 2.49 11.52 -18.87
C THR A 689 3.38 11.10 -20.04
N SER A 690 4.00 9.92 -19.94
CA SER A 690 4.86 9.40 -21.02
C SER A 690 4.07 9.05 -22.26
N VAL A 691 2.87 8.47 -22.13
CA VAL A 691 1.98 8.25 -23.27
C VAL A 691 1.52 9.58 -23.87
N GLY A 692 1.17 10.60 -23.06
CA GLY A 692 0.78 11.92 -23.54
C GLY A 692 1.87 12.61 -24.37
N ILE A 693 3.11 12.63 -23.87
CA ILE A 693 4.27 13.15 -24.60
C ILE A 693 4.56 12.34 -25.87
N CYS A 694 4.26 11.04 -25.89
CA CYS A 694 4.64 10.12 -26.96
C CYS A 694 3.51 9.67 -27.89
N ASP A 695 2.26 10.17 -27.78
CA ASP A 695 1.15 9.67 -28.61
C ASP A 695 1.06 10.38 -29.97
N LEU A 696 1.15 9.60 -31.06
CA LEU A 696 1.10 10.12 -32.42
C LEU A 696 -0.18 10.90 -32.74
N ARG A 697 -1.31 10.60 -32.09
CA ARG A 697 -2.59 11.31 -32.33
C ARG A 697 -2.62 12.69 -31.67
N ILE A 698 -1.95 12.87 -30.53
CA ILE A 698 -1.77 14.19 -29.92
C ILE A 698 -0.92 15.05 -30.85
N TRP A 699 0.23 14.54 -31.30
CA TRP A 699 1.10 15.27 -32.22
C TRP A 699 0.44 15.59 -33.58
N ARG A 700 -0.44 14.73 -34.12
CA ARG A 700 -1.26 15.06 -35.29
C ARG A 700 -2.27 16.18 -35.02
N THR A 701 -2.94 16.11 -33.87
CA THR A 701 -3.90 17.13 -33.43
C THR A 701 -3.25 18.50 -33.26
N LEU A 702 -2.02 18.56 -32.75
CA LEU A 702 -1.27 19.80 -32.53
C LEU A 702 -0.56 20.33 -33.79
N ALA A 703 0.12 19.46 -34.54
CA ALA A 703 0.98 19.82 -35.67
C ALA A 703 0.33 19.53 -37.03
N GLY A 704 -0.97 19.81 -37.17
CA GLY A 704 -1.83 19.40 -38.31
C GLY A 704 -1.46 19.90 -39.71
N TRP A 705 -0.31 20.58 -39.86
CA TRP A 705 0.25 21.07 -41.12
C TRP A 705 1.42 20.22 -41.64
N PHE A 706 2.11 19.46 -40.79
CA PHE A 706 3.38 18.77 -41.09
C PHE A 706 3.25 17.23 -41.15
N THR A 707 2.28 16.73 -41.91
CA THR A 707 1.81 15.33 -41.89
C THR A 707 2.88 14.25 -42.02
N THR A 708 3.94 14.47 -42.80
CA THR A 708 5.00 13.47 -43.09
C THR A 708 6.02 13.30 -41.97
N GLN A 709 6.36 14.36 -41.22
CA GLN A 709 7.47 14.33 -40.26
C GLN A 709 7.05 14.09 -38.79
N ILE A 710 5.75 13.96 -38.51
CA ILE A 710 5.20 13.90 -37.14
C ILE A 710 5.81 12.77 -36.29
N ASN A 711 6.14 11.62 -36.88
CA ASN A 711 6.84 10.55 -36.16
C ASN A 711 8.23 10.98 -35.68
N CYS A 712 9.01 11.65 -36.54
CA CYS A 712 10.35 12.14 -36.21
C CYS A 712 10.27 13.23 -35.14
N ILE A 713 9.36 14.20 -35.30
CA ILE A 713 9.12 15.28 -34.32
C ILE A 713 8.76 14.71 -32.95
N ARG A 714 7.83 13.74 -32.90
CA ARG A 714 7.41 13.02 -31.67
C ARG A 714 8.58 12.32 -30.98
N HIS A 715 9.38 11.55 -31.72
CA HIS A 715 10.52 10.83 -31.15
C HIS A 715 11.65 11.76 -30.71
N LEU A 716 11.92 12.84 -31.47
CA LEU A 716 12.86 13.88 -31.10
C LEU A 716 12.42 14.61 -29.82
N ALA A 717 11.15 15.01 -29.71
CA ALA A 717 10.60 15.62 -28.50
C ALA A 717 10.72 14.68 -27.29
N THR A 718 10.43 13.39 -27.46
CA THR A 718 10.61 12.37 -26.41
C THR A 718 12.09 12.29 -25.98
N ALA A 719 13.02 12.23 -26.94
CA ALA A 719 14.45 12.16 -26.67
C ALA A 719 14.99 13.42 -25.99
N LEU A 720 14.50 14.61 -26.37
CA LEU A 720 14.85 15.88 -25.73
C LEU A 720 14.34 15.96 -24.29
N VAL A 721 13.14 15.45 -23.98
CA VAL A 721 12.65 15.36 -22.60
C VAL A 721 13.48 14.37 -21.78
N ILE A 722 13.81 13.19 -22.32
CA ILE A 722 14.69 12.22 -21.65
C ILE A 722 16.07 12.86 -21.38
N PHE A 723 16.66 13.54 -22.36
CA PHE A 723 17.95 14.23 -22.23
C PHE A 723 17.90 15.34 -21.18
N TYR A 724 16.85 16.17 -21.17
CA TYR A 724 16.64 17.20 -20.15
C TYR A 724 16.54 16.60 -18.73
N LEU A 725 15.75 15.52 -18.56
CA LEU A 725 15.60 14.86 -17.27
C LEU A 725 16.93 14.26 -16.78
N LEU A 726 17.67 13.59 -17.67
CA LEU A 726 19.02 13.07 -17.36
C LEU A 726 19.96 14.21 -16.97
N TYR A 727 20.08 15.26 -17.79
CA TYR A 727 20.93 16.42 -17.51
C TYR A 727 20.58 17.10 -16.18
N ARG A 728 19.28 17.22 -15.86
CA ARG A 728 18.82 17.96 -14.68
C ARG A 728 18.83 17.17 -13.37
N PHE A 729 18.60 15.85 -13.42
CA PHE A 729 18.36 15.03 -12.21
C PHE A 729 19.33 13.86 -12.03
N LEU A 730 20.05 13.42 -13.07
CA LEU A 730 21.08 12.39 -12.91
C LEU A 730 22.23 12.84 -11.97
N PRO A 731 22.68 14.11 -11.94
CA PRO A 731 23.70 14.53 -10.98
C PRO A 731 23.24 14.42 -9.51
N ASP A 732 22.01 14.82 -9.21
CA ASP A 732 21.42 14.66 -7.86
C ASP A 732 21.35 13.17 -7.46
N VAL A 733 20.97 12.27 -8.40
CA VAL A 733 20.91 10.81 -8.21
C VAL A 733 22.28 10.16 -8.04
N LEU A 734 23.29 10.60 -8.81
CA LEU A 734 24.66 10.08 -8.66
C LEU A 734 25.26 10.52 -7.32
N LYS A 735 24.98 11.75 -6.87
CA LYS A 735 25.36 12.19 -5.53
C LYS A 735 24.64 11.39 -4.43
N GLU A 736 23.35 11.08 -4.59
CA GLU A 736 22.61 10.22 -3.66
C GLU A 736 23.27 8.83 -3.51
N LEU A 737 23.86 8.30 -4.59
CA LEU A 737 24.65 7.07 -4.57
C LEU A 737 26.04 7.21 -3.96
N GLU A 738 26.62 8.42 -3.91
CA GLU A 738 27.91 8.69 -3.26
C GLU A 738 27.77 8.94 -1.73
N GLU A 739 26.56 9.23 -1.24
CA GLU A 739 26.27 9.40 0.19
C GLU A 739 26.23 8.06 0.95
N LEU A 740 27.41 7.59 1.39
CA LEU A 740 27.54 6.46 2.32
C LEU A 740 27.08 6.83 3.73
N LYS A 741 26.22 6.00 4.31
CA LYS A 741 25.64 6.10 5.66
C LYS A 741 25.70 4.72 6.34
N GLU A 742 25.66 4.73 7.67
CA GLU A 742 25.73 3.53 8.51
C GLU A 742 24.48 3.47 9.39
N PHE A 743 23.86 2.29 9.50
CA PHE A 743 22.75 2.09 10.43
C PHE A 743 23.27 2.02 11.86
N TRP A 744 22.98 3.04 12.66
CA TRP A 744 23.49 3.19 14.02
C TRP A 744 22.35 3.36 15.03
N ASP A 745 22.10 2.31 15.83
CA ASP A 745 21.02 2.24 16.82
C ASP A 745 21.49 1.47 18.08
N PRO A 746 22.56 1.93 18.75
CA PRO A 746 23.25 1.17 19.80
C PRO A 746 22.38 0.92 21.03
N ASP A 747 21.52 1.87 21.41
CA ASP A 747 20.56 1.72 22.50
C ASP A 747 19.59 0.56 22.26
N THR A 748 19.22 0.29 21.00
CA THR A 748 18.36 -0.85 20.66
C THR A 748 19.16 -2.14 20.55
N VAL A 749 20.40 -2.11 20.06
CA VAL A 749 21.31 -3.28 20.05
C VAL A 749 21.56 -3.77 21.48
N GLU A 750 21.93 -2.87 22.38
CA GLU A 750 22.16 -3.15 23.80
C GLU A 750 20.92 -3.75 24.48
N LEU A 751 19.73 -3.22 24.19
CA LEU A 751 18.47 -3.79 24.69
C LEU A 751 18.23 -5.20 24.14
N MET A 752 18.47 -5.48 22.85
CA MET A 752 18.28 -6.82 22.28
C MET A 752 19.31 -7.82 22.84
N GLU A 753 20.57 -7.41 22.99
CA GLU A 753 21.64 -8.22 23.59
C GLU A 753 21.33 -8.51 25.08
N TRP A 754 20.88 -7.52 25.86
CA TRP A 754 20.42 -7.71 27.26
C TRP A 754 19.22 -8.67 27.35
N ILE A 755 18.18 -8.48 26.53
CA ILE A 755 17.02 -9.40 26.51
C ILE A 755 17.47 -10.82 26.16
N GLN A 756 18.42 -10.98 25.23
CA GLN A 756 18.93 -12.30 24.84
C GLN A 756 19.66 -13.02 25.97
N ILE A 757 20.41 -12.31 26.81
CA ILE A 757 21.26 -12.88 27.87
C ILE A 757 20.48 -13.05 29.18
N GLU A 758 19.84 -11.99 29.68
CA GLU A 758 19.34 -11.93 31.06
C GLU A 758 17.91 -12.43 31.26
N THR A 759 17.16 -12.75 30.19
CA THR A 759 15.74 -13.14 30.30
C THR A 759 15.43 -14.52 29.75
N GLN A 760 14.60 -15.30 30.45
CA GLN A 760 14.22 -16.66 30.04
C GLN A 760 13.39 -16.65 28.74
N PRO A 761 13.50 -17.67 27.86
CA PRO A 761 12.77 -17.69 26.57
C PRO A 761 11.23 -17.65 26.69
N THR A 762 10.69 -18.02 27.84
CA THR A 762 9.25 -18.12 28.14
C THR A 762 8.59 -16.80 28.53
N VAL A 763 9.36 -15.71 28.74
CA VAL A 763 8.82 -14.46 29.28
C VAL A 763 8.09 -13.64 28.21
N VAL A 764 7.07 -12.89 28.67
CA VAL A 764 6.28 -11.97 27.84
C VAL A 764 6.70 -10.52 28.07
N PHE A 765 7.03 -9.82 26.98
CA PHE A 765 7.33 -8.39 26.97
C PHE A 765 6.13 -7.54 26.52
N ALA A 766 6.01 -6.34 27.10
CA ALA A 766 5.11 -5.29 26.66
C ALA A 766 5.85 -3.95 26.41
N GLY A 767 5.39 -3.17 25.45
CA GLY A 767 6.07 -2.00 24.90
C GLY A 767 5.31 -1.41 23.70
N SER A 768 5.92 -0.49 22.95
CA SER A 768 5.35 -0.05 21.67
C SER A 768 5.25 -1.21 20.69
N MET A 769 4.20 -1.18 19.86
CA MET A 769 4.03 -2.13 18.76
C MET A 769 5.23 -2.18 17.80
N GLN A 770 6.00 -1.09 17.72
CA GLN A 770 7.13 -0.96 16.81
C GLN A 770 8.36 -1.71 17.35
N LEU A 771 8.65 -1.54 18.64
CA LEU A 771 9.76 -2.19 19.33
C LEU A 771 9.53 -3.70 19.50
N LEU A 772 8.32 -4.11 19.91
CA LEU A 772 7.99 -5.52 20.17
C LEU A 772 8.18 -6.43 18.94
N ALA A 773 7.93 -5.92 17.72
CA ALA A 773 8.22 -6.66 16.49
C ALA A 773 9.72 -6.93 16.30
N GLY A 774 10.58 -5.98 16.69
CA GLY A 774 12.03 -6.14 16.74
C GLY A 774 12.47 -7.14 17.80
N ILE A 775 11.87 -7.09 19.00
CA ILE A 775 12.14 -8.05 20.10
C ILE A 775 11.83 -9.47 19.66
N LYS A 776 10.65 -9.72 19.06
CA LYS A 776 10.29 -11.06 18.58
C LYS A 776 11.24 -11.56 17.48
N LEU A 777 11.72 -10.69 16.59
CA LEU A 777 12.70 -11.08 15.56
C LEU A 777 14.09 -11.40 16.15
N CYS A 778 14.66 -10.44 16.90
CA CYS A 778 16.04 -10.52 17.35
C CYS A 778 16.20 -11.54 18.48
N THR A 779 15.21 -11.67 19.36
CA THR A 779 15.34 -12.40 20.64
C THR A 779 14.44 -13.63 20.74
N GLY A 780 13.38 -13.73 19.93
CA GLY A 780 12.42 -14.84 19.94
C GLY A 780 11.45 -14.88 21.14
N ARG A 781 11.52 -13.92 22.08
CA ARG A 781 10.62 -13.87 23.25
C ARG A 781 9.18 -13.52 22.84
N ALA A 782 8.22 -13.90 23.70
CA ALA A 782 6.80 -13.64 23.48
C ALA A 782 6.44 -12.17 23.70
N ILE A 783 5.46 -11.67 22.95
CA ILE A 783 5.09 -10.25 22.95
C ILE A 783 3.59 -10.01 23.17
N SER A 784 3.25 -8.92 23.86
CA SER A 784 1.85 -8.58 24.18
C SER A 784 1.05 -7.98 23.02
N ASN A 785 1.72 -7.32 22.06
CA ASN A 785 1.10 -6.61 20.93
C ASN A 785 2.12 -6.35 19.82
N HIS A 786 1.64 -6.03 18.62
CA HIS A 786 2.46 -5.85 17.41
C HIS A 786 1.76 -4.94 16.37
N PRO A 787 2.41 -4.52 15.27
CA PRO A 787 1.89 -3.48 14.36
C PRO A 787 0.60 -3.83 13.61
N HIS A 788 0.30 -5.12 13.43
CA HIS A 788 -0.95 -5.59 12.80
C HIS A 788 -2.18 -5.31 13.69
N PHE A 789 -2.70 -4.08 13.60
CA PHE A 789 -3.78 -3.53 14.41
C PHE A 789 -5.20 -3.86 13.87
N GLU A 790 -5.32 -4.77 12.91
CA GLU A 790 -6.58 -5.08 12.19
C GLU A 790 -7.64 -5.80 13.05
N ASP A 791 -7.29 -6.30 14.24
CA ASP A 791 -8.08 -7.24 15.03
C ASP A 791 -8.73 -6.69 16.32
N LYS A 792 -9.97 -7.11 16.58
CA LYS A 792 -10.77 -6.85 17.81
C LYS A 792 -9.94 -6.90 19.10
N TRP A 793 -9.55 -8.13 19.46
CA TRP A 793 -8.84 -8.44 20.71
C TRP A 793 -7.48 -7.74 20.80
N LEU A 794 -6.73 -7.67 19.70
CA LEU A 794 -5.42 -7.02 19.72
C LEU A 794 -5.50 -5.50 19.86
N ARG A 795 -6.51 -4.82 19.27
CA ARG A 795 -6.72 -3.39 19.50
C ARG A 795 -7.03 -3.10 20.97
N GLU A 796 -7.92 -3.90 21.57
CA GLU A 796 -8.24 -3.82 23.00
C GLU A 796 -7.01 -4.10 23.89
N ARG A 797 -6.18 -5.10 23.54
CA ARG A 797 -4.94 -5.43 24.26
C ARG A 797 -3.87 -4.34 24.12
N THR A 798 -3.65 -3.81 22.92
CA THR A 798 -2.71 -2.69 22.66
C THR A 798 -3.13 -1.44 23.42
N LYS A 799 -4.43 -1.11 23.41
CA LYS A 799 -5.02 -0.02 24.18
C LYS A 799 -4.81 -0.18 25.69
N LYS A 800 -4.86 -1.42 26.23
CA LYS A 800 -4.50 -1.71 27.63
C LYS A 800 -3.01 -1.49 27.89
N VAL A 801 -2.12 -2.04 27.05
CA VAL A 801 -0.65 -1.85 27.18
C VAL A 801 -0.28 -0.37 27.19
N TYR A 802 -0.91 0.44 26.34
CA TYR A 802 -0.61 1.88 26.25
C TYR A 802 -1.14 2.72 27.42
N GLN A 803 -1.89 2.15 28.38
CA GLN A 803 -2.26 2.85 29.62
C GLN A 803 -1.04 3.25 30.46
N MET A 804 0.13 2.61 30.29
CA MET A 804 1.36 3.04 30.95
C MET A 804 1.84 4.44 30.51
N TYR A 805 1.39 4.95 29.36
CA TYR A 805 1.65 6.32 28.90
C TYR A 805 0.60 7.33 29.39
N ALA A 806 -0.43 6.89 30.13
CA ALA A 806 -1.54 7.71 30.60
C ALA A 806 -1.36 8.19 32.06
N ARG A 807 -2.24 9.10 32.47
CA ARG A 807 -2.46 9.45 33.89
C ARG A 807 -3.24 8.36 34.61
N GLN A 808 -2.53 7.43 35.26
CA GLN A 808 -3.07 6.24 35.93
C GLN A 808 -2.15 5.82 37.10
N PRO A 809 -2.69 5.30 38.22
CA PRO A 809 -1.90 4.90 39.38
C PRO A 809 -1.24 3.52 39.18
N PRO A 810 -0.09 3.24 39.82
CA PRO A 810 0.72 2.06 39.52
C PRO A 810 0.00 0.73 39.74
N HIS A 811 -0.85 0.60 40.77
CA HIS A 811 -1.59 -0.64 41.04
C HIS A 811 -2.58 -1.02 39.92
N ILE A 812 -3.14 -0.05 39.19
CA ILE A 812 -4.02 -0.32 38.03
C ILE A 812 -3.19 -0.81 36.84
N ILE A 813 -2.05 -0.17 36.57
CA ILE A 813 -1.13 -0.56 35.50
C ILE A 813 -0.55 -1.95 35.76
N TYR A 814 -0.15 -2.24 37.00
CA TYR A 814 0.33 -3.54 37.44
C TYR A 814 -0.73 -4.62 37.25
N LYS A 815 -1.98 -4.38 37.69
CA LYS A 815 -3.09 -5.29 37.46
C LYS A 815 -3.31 -5.55 35.97
N ILE A 816 -3.35 -4.50 35.14
CA ILE A 816 -3.51 -4.62 33.68
C ILE A 816 -2.47 -5.57 33.08
N PHE A 817 -1.21 -5.48 33.51
CA PHE A 817 -0.13 -6.31 32.99
C PHE A 817 -0.12 -7.74 33.57
N LYS A 818 -0.44 -7.95 34.86
CA LYS A 818 -0.64 -9.30 35.42
C LYS A 818 -1.85 -10.01 34.81
N ASP A 819 -2.99 -9.32 34.63
CA ASP A 819 -4.18 -9.82 33.90
C ASP A 819 -3.86 -10.21 32.42
N MET A 820 -2.71 -9.77 31.90
CA MET A 820 -2.23 -10.06 30.55
C MET A 820 -1.05 -11.05 30.49
N ASN A 821 -0.63 -11.62 31.63
CA ASN A 821 0.55 -12.47 31.81
C ASN A 821 1.86 -11.84 31.29
N VAL A 822 2.05 -10.53 31.52
CA VAL A 822 3.28 -9.81 31.15
C VAL A 822 4.30 -9.89 32.29
N ASN A 823 5.56 -10.21 31.96
CA ASN A 823 6.67 -10.27 32.92
C ASN A 823 7.47 -8.95 32.96
N TYR A 824 7.69 -8.36 31.79
CA TYR A 824 8.52 -7.16 31.62
C TYR A 824 7.77 -6.09 30.83
N ILE A 825 7.84 -4.84 31.30
CA ILE A 825 7.37 -3.66 30.57
C ILE A 825 8.56 -2.82 30.12
N ILE A 826 8.49 -2.26 28.92
CA ILE A 826 9.48 -1.35 28.36
C ILE A 826 8.84 0.02 28.19
N VAL A 827 9.39 1.02 28.87
CA VAL A 827 9.01 2.43 28.74
C VAL A 827 10.01 3.12 27.82
N GLU A 828 9.51 3.71 26.74
CA GLU A 828 10.30 4.40 25.72
C GLU A 828 10.29 5.92 25.96
N ASP A 829 11.46 6.52 26.14
CA ASP A 829 11.60 7.95 26.42
C ASP A 829 11.13 8.84 25.27
N SER A 830 11.31 8.37 24.04
CA SER A 830 10.82 9.00 22.81
C SER A 830 9.29 9.09 22.75
N ILE A 831 8.58 8.23 23.48
CA ILE A 831 7.11 8.20 23.56
C ILE A 831 6.61 8.97 24.79
N CYS A 832 7.22 8.73 25.96
CA CYS A 832 6.82 9.39 27.20
C CYS A 832 7.13 10.89 27.20
N LEU A 833 8.39 11.25 26.92
CA LEU A 833 8.87 12.64 26.90
C LEU A 833 8.70 13.32 25.52
N GLY A 834 7.79 12.80 24.69
CA GLY A 834 7.59 13.28 23.32
C GLY A 834 7.25 14.78 23.27
N SER A 835 7.87 15.51 22.34
CA SER A 835 7.60 16.93 22.08
C SER A 835 6.13 17.14 21.69
N GLN A 836 5.45 18.14 22.29
CA GLN A 836 4.05 18.44 21.98
C GLN A 836 3.83 18.68 20.47
N ARG A 837 2.86 17.95 19.91
CA ARG A 837 2.37 18.09 18.54
C ARG A 837 0.84 17.95 18.55
N ASN A 838 0.11 19.06 18.52
CA ASN A 838 -1.34 19.15 18.25
C ASN A 838 -2.22 18.01 18.83
N ARG A 839 -2.10 17.69 20.13
CA ARG A 839 -2.85 16.61 20.82
C ARG A 839 -2.72 15.22 20.18
N CYS A 840 -1.55 14.95 19.59
CA CYS A 840 -1.26 13.74 18.81
C CYS A 840 -0.04 12.94 19.29
N ARG A 841 0.53 13.26 20.47
CA ARG A 841 1.43 12.31 21.15
C ARG A 841 0.62 11.15 21.71
N LEU A 842 1.21 9.97 21.87
CA LEU A 842 0.50 8.84 22.48
C LEU A 842 0.00 9.15 23.91
N PRO A 843 0.77 9.81 24.80
CA PRO A 843 0.25 10.32 26.07
C PRO A 843 -1.01 11.21 25.94
N ASP A 844 -1.05 12.14 24.98
CA ASP A 844 -2.22 13.02 24.76
C ASP A 844 -3.45 12.21 24.31
N VAL A 845 -3.24 11.23 23.41
CA VAL A 845 -4.29 10.37 22.87
C VAL A 845 -4.86 9.45 23.97
N MET A 846 -4.00 8.93 24.86
CA MET A 846 -4.44 8.10 25.99
C MET A 846 -5.16 8.92 27.07
N ASP A 847 -4.70 10.14 27.37
CA ASP A 847 -5.39 11.04 28.30
C ASP A 847 -6.78 11.41 27.76
N LEU A 848 -6.89 11.84 26.50
CA LEU A 848 -8.17 12.13 25.84
C LEU A 848 -9.10 10.92 25.79
N HIS A 849 -8.57 9.72 25.59
CA HIS A 849 -9.37 8.50 25.62
C HIS A 849 -9.93 8.20 27.01
N ASN A 850 -9.13 8.42 28.06
CA ASN A 850 -9.54 8.24 29.45
C ASN A 850 -10.45 9.38 29.96
N GLY A 851 -10.79 10.38 29.12
CA GLY A 851 -11.57 11.55 29.52
C GLY A 851 -10.76 12.60 30.29
N HIS A 852 -9.43 12.53 30.27
CA HIS A 852 -8.55 13.50 30.92
C HIS A 852 -8.17 14.68 29.98
N VAL A 853 -7.92 15.85 30.57
CA VAL A 853 -7.33 17.00 29.87
C VAL A 853 -5.82 16.75 29.64
N PRO A 854 -5.30 16.86 28.39
CA PRO A 854 -3.87 16.81 28.09
C PRO A 854 -3.03 17.95 28.70
N GLU A 855 -1.71 17.85 28.58
CA GLU A 855 -0.73 18.83 29.11
C GLU A 855 -0.81 20.24 28.50
N ASP A 856 -1.57 20.45 27.42
CA ASP A 856 -1.80 21.78 26.86
C ASP A 856 -2.92 22.56 27.60
N GLY A 857 -3.60 21.94 28.57
CA GLY A 857 -4.62 22.59 29.41
C GLY A 857 -5.90 23.03 28.68
N HIS A 858 -6.06 22.73 27.40
CA HIS A 858 -7.24 23.14 26.65
C HIS A 858 -8.47 22.29 27.02
N GLN A 859 -9.29 22.81 27.94
CA GLN A 859 -10.53 22.18 28.36
C GLN A 859 -11.50 22.00 27.18
N GLU A 860 -11.95 20.77 26.94
CA GLU A 860 -13.09 20.47 26.05
C GLU A 860 -14.28 19.96 26.86
N TYR A 861 -15.48 19.99 26.27
CA TYR A 861 -16.68 19.41 26.89
C TYR A 861 -16.51 17.90 27.14
N GLY A 862 -16.74 17.46 28.38
CA GLY A 862 -16.62 16.05 28.78
C GLY A 862 -15.19 15.58 29.10
N LEU A 863 -14.22 16.48 29.30
CA LEU A 863 -12.91 16.16 29.87
C LEU A 863 -12.80 16.63 31.33
N SER A 864 -11.96 15.97 32.14
CA SER A 864 -11.64 16.35 33.52
C SER A 864 -10.13 16.46 33.74
N TYR A 865 -9.71 17.28 34.71
CA TYR A 865 -8.31 17.28 35.15
C TYR A 865 -8.07 16.05 36.02
N SER A 866 -7.08 15.23 35.63
CA SER A 866 -6.72 14.06 36.44
C SER A 866 -5.93 14.48 37.68
N VAL A 867 -6.33 13.98 38.84
CA VAL A 867 -5.59 14.15 40.10
C VAL A 867 -4.34 13.26 40.18
N VAL A 868 -4.16 12.34 39.23
CA VAL A 868 -3.05 11.39 39.20
C VAL A 868 -1.98 11.88 38.20
N PRO A 869 -0.68 11.82 38.54
CA PRO A 869 0.40 12.06 37.58
C PRO A 869 0.46 10.98 36.49
N ARG A 870 1.29 11.20 35.45
CA ARG A 870 1.49 10.24 34.35
C ARG A 870 2.38 9.09 34.79
N PHE A 871 1.95 7.84 34.55
CA PHE A 871 2.69 6.66 35.01
C PHE A 871 4.13 6.62 34.47
N CYS A 872 4.31 6.79 33.15
CA CYS A 872 5.63 6.73 32.53
C CYS A 872 6.60 7.84 32.96
N ASP A 873 6.11 8.92 33.57
CA ASP A 873 6.95 9.97 34.15
C ASP A 873 7.37 9.62 35.59
N GLN A 874 6.45 9.15 36.43
CA GLN A 874 6.73 8.88 37.85
C GLN A 874 7.58 7.61 38.06
N VAL A 875 7.32 6.55 37.29
CA VAL A 875 8.05 5.29 37.40
C VAL A 875 9.57 5.44 37.15
N ARG A 876 9.99 6.55 36.52
CA ARG A 876 11.40 6.92 36.26
C ARG A 876 12.19 7.28 37.51
N TYR A 877 11.50 7.75 38.55
CA TYR A 877 12.11 8.26 39.79
C TYR A 877 12.16 7.21 40.90
N SER A 878 11.59 6.02 40.67
CA SER A 878 11.53 4.92 41.62
C SER A 878 10.92 5.32 42.98
N ASP A 879 9.84 6.11 42.96
CA ASP A 879 9.07 6.36 44.18
C ASP A 879 8.59 5.03 44.79
N GLY A 880 8.65 4.90 46.13
CA GLY A 880 8.41 3.64 46.83
C GLY A 880 7.00 3.04 46.70
N ASP A 881 6.04 3.74 46.08
CA ASP A 881 4.73 3.17 45.68
C ASP A 881 4.72 2.56 44.26
N TYR A 882 5.73 2.85 43.44
CA TYR A 882 5.95 2.25 42.12
C TYR A 882 6.88 1.04 42.21
N GLU A 883 7.96 1.11 43.01
CA GLU A 883 8.91 0.00 43.19
C GLU A 883 8.26 -1.30 43.71
N LYS A 884 7.19 -1.18 44.52
CA LYS A 884 6.35 -2.29 45.01
C LYS A 884 5.73 -3.15 43.89
N TYR A 885 5.66 -2.61 42.67
CA TYR A 885 5.01 -3.23 41.52
C TYR A 885 5.94 -3.39 40.32
N PHE A 886 6.92 -2.49 40.16
CA PHE A 886 7.79 -2.37 39.00
C PHE A 886 9.23 -2.13 39.44
N GLN A 887 10.08 -3.16 39.34
CA GLN A 887 11.50 -3.06 39.69
C GLN A 887 12.32 -2.81 38.42
N LEU A 888 13.14 -1.76 38.41
CA LEU A 888 13.98 -1.41 37.27
C LEU A 888 15.11 -2.44 37.10
N VAL A 889 15.20 -3.07 35.93
CA VAL A 889 16.19 -4.14 35.63
C VAL A 889 17.13 -3.81 34.47
N PHE A 890 16.75 -2.87 33.61
CA PHE A 890 17.61 -2.33 32.55
C PHE A 890 17.29 -0.85 32.30
N ILE A 891 18.32 -0.05 32.06
CA ILE A 891 18.21 1.36 31.71
C ILE A 891 19.33 1.78 30.76
N ASN A 892 18.95 2.40 29.65
CA ASN A 892 19.86 3.19 28.82
C ASN A 892 19.23 4.55 28.46
N LYS A 893 19.73 5.22 27.43
CA LYS A 893 19.28 6.59 27.09
C LYS A 893 17.86 6.62 26.49
N THR A 894 17.41 5.53 25.86
CA THR A 894 16.14 5.46 25.14
C THR A 894 15.10 4.58 25.85
N PHE A 895 15.54 3.52 26.55
CA PHE A 895 14.67 2.49 27.13
C PHE A 895 14.88 2.32 28.64
N ARG A 896 13.78 2.09 29.36
CA ARG A 896 13.77 1.53 30.73
C ARG A 896 12.92 0.27 30.75
N VAL A 897 13.50 -0.84 31.20
CA VAL A 897 12.78 -2.11 31.38
C VAL A 897 12.54 -2.33 32.87
N TYR A 898 11.30 -2.62 33.22
CA TYR A 898 10.91 -2.98 34.58
C TYR A 898 10.35 -4.40 34.58
N VAL A 899 10.78 -5.22 35.53
CA VAL A 899 10.13 -6.50 35.85
C VAL A 899 8.95 -6.24 36.77
N LEU A 900 7.87 -7.00 36.60
CA LEU A 900 6.73 -6.98 37.51
C LEU A 900 7.01 -7.88 38.72
N ALA A 901 6.98 -7.28 39.91
CA ALA A 901 7.06 -7.96 41.21
C ALA A 901 6.01 -9.07 41.38
#